data_AF-A0AA39LR06-F1
#
_entry.id   AF-A0AA39LR06-F1
#
_cell.length_a   1.000
_cell.length_b   1.000
_cell.length_c   1.000
_cell.angle_alpha   90.00
_cell.angle_beta   90.00
_cell.angle_gamma   90.00
#
_symmetry.space_group_name_H-M   'P 1'
#
loop_
_entity.id
_entity.type
_entity.pdbx_description
1 polymer ?
#
loop_
_entity_poly.entity_id
_entity_poly.type
_entity_poly.pdbx_seq_one_letter_code
_entity_poly.pdbx_strand_id
1 'polypeptide(L)'
;MKSTLVILLALLSHGLAANTGSAKDCPAAPKYGSGPPKSCKLPTDPNNRPKSKLESWFTKEMFADLFPHANIGWGPNPCYPYSYESFVIAARYFPSFGTSSPNKEYSAEENYRRDLAAFFAHAIQETGENDYGLYQGGSKMTKEQARNCFYRGGFFNWFEGGPTSGFLPPNAPGHQPSDGDKCNTGGVYCSADATTEYFYPCSKGKSGSFFTGCYFGRGAIQISYNYNYGAFQQWLKEQNIHLDILKQPNLVMTHMNPPLAIMASLWFYMTPQPPKPAMHDIVMGQWGAGQQNEQAGYKGPIFGPTSLVINNECGGLSADEPGGGGENRRIRAFKWFCDYFKVPAGPDRLLSCKDMPVKFSAMKYPLSYQPDWSSTWKEAPCNCVPANYGGLIPYFDPANYPKNWVEKNEYYRKECVRTIYANPGLYHLENTTSVCLNHPPKGEIGTPAPKPKTTKTTPQPSKVTQPPPKKTPPPPPPKKTRPPVATKAPPKVTKEPRAGGVNTGSAKDCPAAPKYGSGPPKSCKLPTDPNNRPKSKLESWFTKEMFADLFPHANIGWGPNPCYPYSYESFVIAARYFPSFGTSSPNKEYSAEENYRRDLAAFFAHAIQETGENDYGLYHKMTKEQARNCFYRGGFFNWFEGGPTSGFLPPNAPGHQPSDGDKCNTGGVYCSADATTEYFYPCSKGKSGSFFTGCYFGRGAIQISYNYNYGAFQQWLKEQNIHLDILKQPNLVMTHMNPPLAIMASLWFYMTPQPPKPAMHDIVMGQWGAGQQNEQAGYKGPIFGPTSLVINNECGGLSADEPGGGGENRRIRAFKWFCDYFKVPAGPDRLLSCKDMPVKFSAMKYPLSYQPDWSSTWKEAPCNCVPANYGGLIPYFDPANYPKNWVEKNEYYRKECVRTIYANPGLYHLSPQNSACLNHPPPKM
;
A
#
# COMPACT_ATOMS: atom_id res chain seq x y z
N MET A 1 33.35 -21.00 56.82
CA MET A 1 32.36 -19.89 56.80
C MET A 1 32.80 -18.94 55.69
N LYS A 2 32.12 -18.68 54.57
CA LYS A 2 30.72 -18.79 54.17
C LYS A 2 30.70 -19.21 52.69
N SER A 3 30.27 -20.43 52.41
CA SER A 3 29.64 -20.78 51.13
C SER A 3 28.13 -20.67 51.33
N THR A 4 27.37 -20.55 50.24
CA THR A 4 25.90 -20.65 50.14
C THR A 4 25.15 -19.31 50.17
N LEU A 5 25.27 -18.46 49.13
CA LEU A 5 24.22 -17.45 48.82
C LEU A 5 24.29 -16.80 47.42
N VAL A 6 24.51 -17.54 46.33
CA VAL A 6 24.26 -16.99 44.96
C VAL A 6 23.60 -18.01 43.99
N ILE A 7 23.37 -19.25 44.43
CA ILE A 7 22.70 -20.28 43.60
C ILE A 7 21.27 -20.49 44.13
N LEU A 8 20.39 -19.51 44.03
CA LEU A 8 18.96 -19.73 44.33
C LEU A 8 17.97 -18.74 43.67
N LEU A 9 18.31 -18.14 42.54
CA LEU A 9 17.36 -17.30 41.76
C LEU A 9 17.34 -17.57 40.24
N ALA A 10 17.97 -18.64 39.76
CA ALA A 10 17.96 -19.02 38.34
C ALA A 10 17.12 -20.28 38.01
N LEU A 11 16.29 -20.78 38.95
CA LEU A 11 15.54 -22.02 38.78
C LEU A 11 14.01 -21.90 38.93
N LEU A 12 13.46 -20.68 38.99
CA LEU A 12 12.02 -20.44 39.04
C LEU A 12 11.51 -19.67 37.81
N SER A 13 11.75 -20.23 36.64
CA SER A 13 10.95 -19.94 35.43
C SER A 13 10.93 -21.15 34.49
N HIS A 14 10.82 -22.37 35.03
CA HIS A 14 10.21 -23.45 34.26
C HIS A 14 8.71 -23.17 34.28
N GLY A 15 8.26 -22.31 33.35
CA GLY A 15 6.84 -22.12 33.09
C GLY A 15 6.20 -23.49 32.89
N LEU A 16 5.07 -23.72 33.55
CA LEU A 16 4.15 -24.80 33.22
C LEU A 16 4.04 -24.85 31.70
N ALA A 17 4.52 -25.93 31.07
CA ALA A 17 4.38 -26.11 29.63
C ALA A 17 2.89 -25.98 29.31
N ALA A 18 2.53 -24.98 28.50
CA ALA A 18 1.15 -24.78 28.08
C ALA A 18 0.67 -26.05 27.38
N ASN A 19 -0.51 -26.56 27.75
CA ASN A 19 -1.07 -27.73 27.11
C ASN A 19 -1.64 -27.30 25.76
N THR A 20 -0.85 -27.45 24.69
CA THR A 20 -1.28 -27.11 23.33
C THR A 20 -2.36 -28.06 22.78
N GLY A 21 -2.80 -29.05 23.56
CA GLY A 21 -3.85 -30.01 23.20
C GLY A 21 -3.50 -30.85 21.97
N SER A 22 -4.47 -31.54 21.41
CA SER A 22 -4.33 -32.28 20.14
C SER A 22 -5.34 -31.81 19.10
N ALA A 23 -5.06 -32.06 17.82
CA ALA A 23 -6.01 -31.87 16.73
C ALA A 23 -7.38 -32.55 16.97
N LYS A 24 -7.43 -33.63 17.75
CA LYS A 24 -8.68 -34.33 18.10
C LYS A 24 -9.62 -33.49 18.96
N ASP A 25 -9.09 -32.48 19.64
CA ASP A 25 -9.86 -31.59 20.51
C ASP A 25 -10.54 -30.45 19.71
N CYS A 26 -10.25 -30.35 18.42
CA CYS A 26 -10.73 -29.29 17.54
C CYS A 26 -11.91 -29.72 16.68
N PRO A 27 -12.84 -28.80 16.37
CA PRO A 27 -13.96 -29.08 15.50
C PRO A 27 -13.46 -29.37 14.08
N ALA A 28 -14.19 -30.20 13.34
CA ALA A 28 -13.85 -30.47 11.95
C ALA A 28 -14.05 -29.22 11.08
N ALA A 29 -13.08 -28.94 10.21
CA ALA A 29 -13.17 -27.85 9.25
C ALA A 29 -14.25 -28.08 8.18
N PRO A 30 -14.84 -27.01 7.63
CA PRO A 30 -15.62 -27.07 6.41
C PRO A 30 -14.77 -27.57 5.24
N LYS A 31 -15.34 -28.47 4.42
CA LYS A 31 -14.67 -29.04 3.25
C LYS A 31 -15.21 -28.40 1.98
N TYR A 32 -14.31 -27.83 1.17
CA TYR A 32 -14.67 -27.18 -0.09
C TYR A 32 -14.27 -28.06 -1.30
N GLY A 33 -15.09 -28.04 -2.35
CA GLY A 33 -14.84 -28.81 -3.57
C GLY A 33 -15.05 -30.32 -3.44
N SER A 34 -14.60 -31.07 -4.43
CA SER A 34 -14.77 -32.53 -4.51
C SER A 34 -13.78 -33.32 -3.65
N GLY A 35 -12.82 -32.63 -3.03
CA GLY A 35 -11.71 -33.26 -2.32
C GLY A 35 -10.66 -33.89 -3.24
N PRO A 36 -9.63 -34.52 -2.63
CA PRO A 36 -8.50 -35.07 -3.36
C PRO A 36 -8.98 -36.20 -4.30
N PRO A 37 -8.40 -36.31 -5.50
CA PRO A 37 -8.77 -37.36 -6.43
C PRO A 37 -8.40 -38.74 -5.87
N LYS A 38 -9.16 -39.78 -6.26
CA LYS A 38 -8.90 -41.17 -5.84
C LYS A 38 -7.50 -41.66 -6.21
N SER A 39 -6.90 -41.11 -7.27
CA SER A 39 -5.53 -41.35 -7.71
C SER A 39 -4.86 -40.04 -8.11
N CYS A 40 -3.64 -39.80 -7.64
CA CYS A 40 -2.86 -38.60 -7.94
C CYS A 40 -1.38 -38.94 -8.10
N LYS A 41 -0.61 -38.01 -8.69
CA LYS A 41 0.85 -38.08 -8.61
C LYS A 41 1.29 -37.55 -7.25
N LEU A 42 2.01 -38.38 -6.51
CA LEU A 42 2.56 -38.00 -5.21
C LEU A 42 3.73 -37.01 -5.38
N PRO A 43 4.02 -36.21 -4.34
CA PRO A 43 5.15 -35.30 -4.35
C PRO A 43 6.45 -36.08 -4.52
N THR A 44 7.33 -35.64 -5.42
CA THR A 44 8.62 -36.27 -5.70
C THR A 44 9.73 -35.24 -5.82
N ASP A 45 10.98 -35.67 -5.63
CA ASP A 45 12.16 -34.82 -5.80
C ASP A 45 12.94 -35.27 -7.04
N PRO A 46 12.95 -34.48 -8.14
CA PRO A 46 13.64 -34.87 -9.36
C PRO A 46 15.16 -34.91 -9.20
N ASN A 47 15.72 -34.26 -8.17
CA ASN A 47 17.15 -34.20 -7.92
C ASN A 47 17.62 -35.19 -6.85
N ASN A 48 16.73 -36.00 -6.27
CA ASN A 48 17.03 -36.98 -5.22
C ASN A 48 17.90 -36.40 -4.08
N ARG A 49 17.57 -35.22 -3.58
CA ARG A 49 18.34 -34.57 -2.52
C ARG A 49 18.33 -35.42 -1.25
N PRO A 50 19.44 -35.41 -0.48
CA PRO A 50 19.50 -36.12 0.79
C PRO A 50 18.43 -35.59 1.75
N LYS A 51 17.97 -36.47 2.65
CA LYS A 51 17.01 -36.10 3.70
C LYS A 51 17.58 -34.97 4.55
N SER A 52 16.73 -34.02 4.89
CA SER A 52 17.09 -32.96 5.84
C SER A 52 17.16 -33.53 7.25
N LYS A 53 18.05 -33.00 8.11
CA LYS A 53 18.05 -33.34 9.54
C LYS A 53 16.75 -32.94 10.23
N LEU A 54 15.98 -32.01 9.65
CA LEU A 54 14.62 -31.68 10.08
C LEU A 54 13.73 -32.94 10.17
N GLU A 55 13.91 -33.89 9.24
CA GLU A 55 13.13 -35.13 9.15
C GLU A 55 13.40 -36.10 10.32
N SER A 56 14.45 -35.89 11.13
CA SER A 56 14.75 -36.75 12.28
C SER A 56 13.92 -36.41 13.51
N TRP A 57 13.31 -35.22 13.56
CA TRP A 57 12.57 -34.75 14.73
C TRP A 57 11.18 -34.19 14.39
N PHE A 58 10.99 -33.62 13.19
CA PHE A 58 9.70 -33.15 12.74
C PHE A 58 8.98 -34.25 11.92
N THR A 59 8.07 -34.95 12.58
CA THR A 59 7.43 -36.14 12.02
C THR A 59 6.14 -35.84 11.26
N LYS A 60 5.67 -36.83 10.49
CA LYS A 60 4.39 -36.74 9.78
C LYS A 60 3.21 -36.58 10.73
N GLU A 61 3.27 -37.21 11.89
CA GLU A 61 2.25 -37.14 12.94
C GLU A 61 2.18 -35.73 13.52
N MET A 62 3.33 -35.09 13.76
CA MET A 62 3.38 -33.69 14.20
C MET A 62 2.78 -32.75 13.15
N PHE A 63 3.12 -32.93 11.87
CA PHE A 63 2.53 -32.12 10.79
C PHE A 63 1.01 -32.31 10.71
N ALA A 64 0.52 -33.54 10.86
CA ALA A 64 -0.90 -33.85 10.84
C ALA A 64 -1.65 -33.28 12.06
N ASP A 65 -1.01 -33.26 13.23
CA ASP A 65 -1.58 -32.65 14.43
C ASP A 65 -1.58 -31.11 14.35
N LEU A 66 -0.56 -30.51 13.72
CA LEU A 66 -0.46 -29.06 13.57
C LEU A 66 -1.38 -28.51 12.48
N PHE A 67 -1.63 -29.25 11.40
CA PHE A 67 -2.37 -28.75 10.23
C PHE A 67 -3.52 -29.68 9.78
N PRO A 68 -4.44 -30.05 10.70
CA PRO A 68 -5.55 -30.94 10.36
C PRO A 68 -6.52 -30.33 9.33
N HIS A 69 -6.56 -29.00 9.21
CA HIS A 69 -7.50 -28.28 8.33
C HIS A 69 -6.92 -27.91 6.97
N ALA A 70 -5.65 -28.28 6.70
CA ALA A 70 -4.96 -27.88 5.47
C ALA A 70 -5.75 -28.22 4.20
N ASN A 71 -5.46 -27.51 3.10
CA ASN A 71 -6.09 -27.72 1.80
C ASN A 71 -7.63 -27.64 1.89
N ILE A 72 -8.14 -26.47 2.27
CA ILE A 72 -9.57 -26.12 2.30
C ILE A 72 -10.44 -27.17 3.03
N GLY A 73 -9.90 -27.69 4.15
CA GLY A 73 -10.57 -28.63 5.05
C GLY A 73 -10.34 -30.11 4.77
N TRP A 74 -9.56 -30.47 3.75
CA TRP A 74 -9.26 -31.87 3.41
C TRP A 74 -8.09 -32.48 4.17
N GLY A 75 -7.42 -31.68 4.99
CA GLY A 75 -6.24 -32.06 5.74
C GLY A 75 -4.99 -32.22 4.86
N PRO A 76 -3.88 -32.69 5.45
CA PRO A 76 -2.56 -32.71 4.80
C PRO A 76 -2.39 -33.89 3.84
N ASN A 77 -3.34 -34.05 2.91
CA ASN A 77 -3.35 -35.16 1.96
C ASN A 77 -2.19 -35.03 0.95
N PRO A 78 -1.42 -36.11 0.68
CA PRO A 78 -0.31 -36.09 -0.27
C PRO A 78 -0.67 -35.70 -1.71
N CYS A 79 -1.93 -35.82 -2.11
CA CYS A 79 -2.40 -35.37 -3.43
C CYS A 79 -2.49 -33.85 -3.58
N TYR A 80 -2.34 -33.11 -2.48
CA TYR A 80 -2.47 -31.67 -2.45
C TYR A 80 -1.17 -30.97 -2.05
N PRO A 81 -1.07 -29.65 -2.34
CA PRO A 81 0.18 -28.91 -2.20
C PRO A 81 0.68 -28.82 -0.76
N TYR A 82 -0.22 -28.81 0.22
CA TYR A 82 0.13 -28.79 1.64
C TYR A 82 0.03 -30.20 2.25
N SER A 83 1.13 -30.94 2.18
CA SER A 83 1.30 -32.25 2.81
C SER A 83 2.66 -32.33 3.47
N TYR A 84 2.85 -33.30 4.37
CA TYR A 84 4.14 -33.54 5.00
C TYR A 84 5.21 -33.85 3.95
N GLU A 85 4.87 -34.69 2.97
CA GLU A 85 5.75 -35.07 1.86
C GLU A 85 6.17 -33.84 1.05
N SER A 86 5.23 -32.96 0.70
CA SER A 86 5.55 -31.70 0.02
C SER A 86 6.47 -30.81 0.85
N PHE A 87 6.22 -30.74 2.16
CA PHE A 87 6.99 -29.92 3.08
C PHE A 87 8.44 -30.40 3.21
N VAL A 88 8.66 -31.68 3.49
CA VAL A 88 10.03 -32.20 3.67
C VAL A 88 10.82 -32.20 2.37
N ILE A 89 10.20 -32.47 1.21
CA ILE A 89 10.87 -32.35 -0.09
C ILE A 89 11.32 -30.91 -0.33
N ALA A 90 10.45 -29.93 -0.08
CA ALA A 90 10.82 -28.53 -0.21
C ALA A 90 11.96 -28.14 0.75
N ALA A 91 11.92 -28.61 2.00
CA ALA A 91 12.96 -28.34 3.00
C ALA A 91 14.35 -28.87 2.61
N ARG A 92 14.45 -29.97 1.85
CA ARG A 92 15.75 -30.50 1.37
C ARG A 92 16.50 -29.55 0.44
N TYR A 93 15.81 -28.58 -0.18
CA TYR A 93 16.44 -27.54 -1.00
C TYR A 93 17.02 -26.39 -0.17
N PHE A 94 16.71 -26.35 1.13
CA PHE A 94 17.17 -25.34 2.08
C PHE A 94 17.83 -26.02 3.27
N PRO A 95 19.04 -26.59 3.12
CA PRO A 95 19.62 -27.49 4.10
C PRO A 95 19.85 -26.87 5.48
N SER A 96 19.96 -25.54 5.60
CA SER A 96 20.06 -24.84 6.90
C SER A 96 18.73 -24.67 7.62
N PHE A 97 17.59 -24.74 6.91
CA PHE A 97 16.27 -24.53 7.49
C PHE A 97 15.92 -25.62 8.51
N GLY A 98 15.71 -25.22 9.77
CA GLY A 98 15.43 -26.12 10.88
C GLY A 98 16.59 -27.03 11.27
N THR A 99 17.83 -26.69 10.88
CA THR A 99 19.03 -27.50 11.18
C THR A 99 20.28 -26.69 11.52
N SER A 100 20.25 -25.35 11.38
CA SER A 100 21.35 -24.46 11.74
C SER A 100 21.25 -23.95 13.18
N SER A 101 22.41 -23.76 13.82
CA SER A 101 22.51 -23.14 15.15
C SER A 101 23.77 -22.28 15.24
N PRO A 102 23.81 -21.12 14.55
CA PRO A 102 25.01 -20.28 14.45
C PRO A 102 25.24 -19.39 15.67
N ASN A 103 24.23 -19.24 16.53
CA ASN A 103 24.27 -18.41 17.74
C ASN A 103 24.50 -19.28 19.01
N LYS A 104 24.85 -18.65 20.13
CA LYS A 104 25.10 -19.32 21.42
C LYS A 104 23.99 -19.06 22.45
N GLU A 105 23.07 -18.16 22.12
CA GLU A 105 21.94 -17.72 22.93
C GLU A 105 20.90 -18.83 23.10
N TYR A 106 20.77 -19.69 22.10
CA TYR A 106 19.91 -20.88 22.14
C TYR A 106 20.73 -22.13 21.84
N SER A 107 20.34 -23.25 22.44
CA SER A 107 20.85 -24.58 22.09
C SER A 107 20.54 -24.92 20.63
N ALA A 108 21.22 -25.95 20.12
CA ALA A 108 21.00 -26.41 18.75
C ALA A 108 19.53 -26.78 18.50
N GLU A 109 18.94 -27.56 19.40
CA GLU A 109 17.55 -27.99 19.31
C GLU A 109 16.56 -26.81 19.38
N GLU A 110 16.84 -25.83 20.25
CA GLU A 110 16.02 -24.61 20.34
C GLU A 110 16.08 -23.80 19.05
N ASN A 111 17.26 -23.61 18.44
CA ASN A 111 17.38 -22.92 17.16
C ASN A 111 16.61 -23.64 16.05
N TYR A 112 16.75 -24.97 15.95
CA TYR A 112 16.07 -25.76 14.92
C TYR A 112 14.54 -25.62 14.99
N ARG A 113 13.99 -25.69 16.20
CA ARG A 113 12.56 -25.61 16.44
C ARG A 113 12.01 -24.19 16.33
N ARG A 114 12.79 -23.17 16.74
CA ARG A 114 12.40 -21.76 16.58
C ARG A 114 12.38 -21.33 15.11
N ASP A 115 13.30 -21.81 14.29
CA ASP A 115 13.30 -21.56 12.83
C ASP A 115 12.01 -22.09 12.18
N LEU A 116 11.66 -23.34 12.49
CA LEU A 116 10.42 -23.96 12.03
C LEU A 116 9.16 -23.21 12.54
N ALA A 117 9.13 -22.86 13.82
CA ALA A 117 8.05 -22.11 14.44
C ALA A 117 7.83 -20.74 13.76
N ALA A 118 8.91 -20.04 13.42
CA ALA A 118 8.84 -18.73 12.77
C ALA A 118 8.26 -18.84 11.36
N PHE A 119 8.72 -19.81 10.56
CA PHE A 119 8.14 -20.06 9.23
C PHE A 119 6.63 -20.35 9.31
N PHE A 120 6.22 -21.25 10.21
CA PHE A 120 4.80 -21.57 10.37
C PHE A 120 3.97 -20.40 10.86
N ALA A 121 4.48 -19.59 11.80
CA ALA A 121 3.79 -18.41 12.30
C ALA A 121 3.45 -17.41 11.18
N HIS A 122 4.36 -17.23 10.22
CA HIS A 122 4.09 -16.42 9.05
C HIS A 122 3.11 -17.11 8.10
N ALA A 123 3.34 -18.38 7.80
CA ALA A 123 2.54 -19.09 6.82
C ALA A 123 1.05 -19.20 7.20
N ILE A 124 0.74 -19.47 8.48
CA ILE A 124 -0.65 -19.58 8.92
C ILE A 124 -1.34 -18.22 9.00
N GLN A 125 -0.60 -17.12 9.17
CA GLN A 125 -1.17 -15.79 9.05
C GLN A 125 -1.61 -15.50 7.62
N GLU A 126 -0.85 -15.96 6.62
CA GLU A 126 -1.19 -15.76 5.20
C GLU A 126 -2.29 -16.71 4.70
N THR A 127 -2.31 -17.94 5.20
CA THR A 127 -3.14 -19.02 4.61
C THR A 127 -4.11 -19.68 5.57
N GLY A 128 -4.18 -19.22 6.82
CA GLY A 128 -5.05 -19.81 7.83
C GLY A 128 -6.54 -19.66 7.54
N GLU A 129 -7.34 -20.59 8.07
CA GLU A 129 -8.80 -20.53 8.11
C GLU A 129 -9.28 -19.27 8.84
N ASN A 130 -8.54 -18.84 9.87
CA ASN A 130 -8.82 -17.66 10.69
C ASN A 130 -10.23 -17.67 11.31
N ASP A 131 -10.71 -18.84 11.75
CA ASP A 131 -12.05 -19.01 12.32
C ASP A 131 -12.21 -18.27 13.67
N TYR A 132 -12.76 -17.06 13.60
CA TYR A 132 -13.08 -16.27 14.78
C TYR A 132 -14.24 -16.86 15.60
N GLY A 133 -15.06 -17.72 15.01
CA GLY A 133 -16.18 -18.40 15.67
C GLY A 133 -15.74 -19.23 16.88
N LEU A 134 -14.51 -19.75 16.85
CA LEU A 134 -13.91 -20.50 17.97
C LEU A 134 -13.87 -19.68 19.28
N TYR A 135 -13.74 -18.36 19.19
CA TYR A 135 -13.66 -17.46 20.35
C TYR A 135 -15.02 -16.91 20.81
N GLN A 136 -16.11 -17.20 20.09
CA GLN A 136 -17.44 -16.69 20.40
C GLN A 136 -18.13 -17.57 21.46
N GLY A 137 -19.03 -16.97 22.25
CA GLY A 137 -19.72 -17.67 23.36
C GLY A 137 -20.50 -18.93 22.95
N GLY A 138 -20.81 -19.11 21.67
CA GLY A 138 -21.44 -20.32 21.12
C GLY A 138 -20.53 -21.55 21.04
N SER A 139 -19.20 -21.40 21.02
CA SER A 139 -18.25 -22.52 20.89
C SER A 139 -18.10 -23.36 22.16
N LYS A 140 -18.46 -22.78 23.33
CA LYS A 140 -18.22 -23.34 24.68
C LYS A 140 -16.75 -23.68 24.97
N MET A 141 -15.81 -23.17 24.18
CA MET A 141 -14.37 -23.37 24.36
C MET A 141 -13.80 -22.35 25.34
N THR A 142 -12.80 -22.75 26.13
CA THR A 142 -11.94 -21.79 26.82
C THR A 142 -11.11 -21.01 25.79
N LYS A 143 -10.58 -19.84 26.17
CA LYS A 143 -9.68 -19.07 25.30
C LYS A 143 -8.45 -19.88 24.87
N GLU A 144 -7.96 -20.76 25.74
CA GLU A 144 -6.85 -21.67 25.44
C GLU A 144 -7.22 -22.72 24.38
N GLN A 145 -8.38 -23.37 24.52
CA GLN A 145 -8.88 -24.32 23.53
C GLN A 145 -9.13 -23.63 22.17
N ALA A 146 -9.79 -22.47 22.18
CA ALA A 146 -10.05 -21.69 20.98
C ALA A 146 -8.74 -21.32 20.26
N ARG A 147 -7.72 -20.89 21.01
CA ARG A 147 -6.37 -20.61 20.48
C ARG A 147 -5.68 -21.83 19.88
N ASN A 148 -5.73 -22.97 20.58
CA ASN A 148 -5.15 -24.22 20.12
C ASN A 148 -5.79 -24.71 18.80
N CYS A 149 -7.07 -24.43 18.59
CA CYS A 149 -7.76 -24.79 17.35
C CYS A 149 -7.60 -23.75 16.25
N PHE A 150 -7.58 -22.46 16.60
CA PHE A 150 -7.38 -21.37 15.64
C PHE A 150 -6.08 -21.53 14.86
N TYR A 151 -4.96 -21.82 15.54
CA TYR A 151 -3.68 -22.00 14.86
C TYR A 151 -3.52 -23.33 14.12
N ARG A 152 -4.34 -24.34 14.46
CA ARG A 152 -4.48 -25.58 13.68
C ARG A 152 -5.24 -25.43 12.37
N GLY A 153 -5.90 -24.28 12.18
CA GLY A 153 -6.48 -23.83 10.92
C GLY A 153 -5.44 -23.41 9.86
N GLY A 154 -4.14 -23.64 10.06
CA GLY A 154 -3.07 -23.27 9.14
C GLY A 154 -3.09 -24.01 7.80
N PHE A 155 -2.44 -23.43 6.78
CA PHE A 155 -2.39 -23.98 5.41
C PHE A 155 -3.77 -24.29 4.80
N PHE A 156 -4.80 -23.55 5.20
CA PHE A 156 -6.16 -23.76 4.71
C PHE A 156 -6.27 -23.31 3.25
N ASN A 157 -5.84 -22.08 2.94
CA ASN A 157 -6.05 -21.43 1.66
C ASN A 157 -4.89 -21.62 0.68
N TRP A 158 -5.21 -21.89 -0.59
CA TRP A 158 -4.23 -21.93 -1.69
C TRP A 158 -3.97 -20.54 -2.29
N PHE A 159 -5.05 -19.77 -2.43
CA PHE A 159 -5.09 -18.51 -3.14
C PHE A 159 -5.51 -17.38 -2.22
N GLU A 160 -5.05 -16.17 -2.57
CA GLU A 160 -5.41 -14.95 -1.88
C GLU A 160 -6.93 -14.72 -1.91
N GLY A 161 -7.49 -14.32 -0.77
CA GLY A 161 -8.92 -14.04 -0.63
C GLY A 161 -9.77 -15.23 -0.15
N GLY A 162 -9.15 -16.38 0.14
CA GLY A 162 -9.83 -17.50 0.81
C GLY A 162 -10.47 -18.50 -0.16
N PRO A 163 -11.27 -19.47 0.34
CA PRO A 163 -11.65 -20.66 -0.41
C PRO A 163 -12.42 -20.34 -1.71
N THR A 164 -13.07 -19.18 -1.76
CA THR A 164 -13.64 -18.58 -2.96
C THR A 164 -12.97 -17.24 -3.26
N SER A 165 -11.92 -17.25 -4.07
CA SER A 165 -11.16 -16.03 -4.37
C SER A 165 -11.89 -15.16 -5.39
N GLY A 166 -12.08 -13.88 -5.07
CA GLY A 166 -12.70 -12.90 -5.96
C GLY A 166 -11.90 -12.59 -7.23
N PHE A 167 -10.68 -13.12 -7.36
CA PHE A 167 -9.87 -12.99 -8.57
C PHE A 167 -10.21 -14.06 -9.62
N LEU A 168 -10.82 -15.16 -9.21
CA LEU A 168 -10.98 -16.34 -10.04
C LEU A 168 -12.31 -16.35 -10.80
N PRO A 169 -12.42 -17.11 -11.90
CA PRO A 169 -13.67 -17.28 -12.64
C PRO A 169 -14.76 -17.92 -11.76
N PRO A 170 -16.05 -17.59 -11.96
CA PRO A 170 -17.13 -18.20 -11.19
C PRO A 170 -17.21 -19.74 -11.29
N ASN A 171 -16.79 -20.31 -12.42
CA ASN A 171 -16.74 -21.76 -12.64
C ASN A 171 -15.45 -22.43 -12.16
N ALA A 172 -14.52 -21.67 -11.59
CA ALA A 172 -13.27 -22.12 -11.01
C ALA A 172 -12.97 -21.26 -9.77
N PRO A 173 -13.79 -21.35 -8.71
CA PRO A 173 -13.80 -20.38 -7.61
C PRO A 173 -12.57 -20.46 -6.69
N GLY A 174 -11.71 -21.47 -6.83
CA GLY A 174 -10.58 -21.73 -5.92
C GLY A 174 -10.73 -23.02 -5.12
N HIS A 175 -11.65 -23.91 -5.51
CA HIS A 175 -11.89 -25.19 -4.86
C HIS A 175 -11.00 -26.32 -5.39
N GLN A 176 -10.20 -26.06 -6.44
CA GLN A 176 -9.05 -26.89 -6.80
C GLN A 176 -7.79 -26.05 -7.06
N PRO A 177 -6.57 -26.59 -6.88
CA PRO A 177 -5.33 -25.86 -7.19
C PRO A 177 -5.21 -25.44 -8.66
N SER A 178 -5.92 -26.11 -9.57
CA SER A 178 -5.99 -25.74 -10.99
C SER A 178 -6.82 -24.48 -11.26
N ASP A 179 -7.68 -24.08 -10.34
CA ASP A 179 -8.61 -22.97 -10.56
C ASP A 179 -7.88 -21.62 -10.74
N GLY A 180 -6.66 -21.52 -10.20
CA GLY A 180 -5.78 -20.36 -10.30
C GLY A 180 -5.11 -20.13 -11.67
N ASP A 181 -5.43 -20.94 -12.69
CA ASP A 181 -4.89 -20.81 -14.06
C ASP A 181 -5.31 -19.51 -14.74
N LYS A 182 -6.45 -18.96 -14.33
CA LYS A 182 -7.03 -17.74 -14.89
C LYS A 182 -7.48 -16.81 -13.78
N CYS A 183 -7.48 -15.53 -14.09
CA CYS A 183 -7.94 -14.50 -13.17
C CYS A 183 -8.55 -13.33 -13.93
N ASN A 184 -9.36 -12.55 -13.23
CA ASN A 184 -9.79 -11.24 -13.68
C ASN A 184 -8.64 -10.22 -13.53
N THR A 185 -8.89 -8.97 -13.93
CA THR A 185 -7.89 -7.89 -13.84
C THR A 185 -7.31 -7.71 -12.42
N GLY A 186 -8.11 -7.99 -11.39
CA GLY A 186 -7.66 -7.90 -9.99
C GLY A 186 -6.57 -8.90 -9.64
N GLY A 187 -6.54 -10.09 -10.26
CA GLY A 187 -5.53 -11.11 -9.97
C GLY A 187 -4.25 -11.03 -10.82
N VAL A 188 -4.11 -10.00 -11.67
CA VAL A 188 -2.97 -9.91 -12.59
C VAL A 188 -1.67 -9.66 -11.83
N TYR A 189 -1.63 -8.69 -10.90
CA TYR A 189 -0.47 -8.34 -10.06
C TYR A 189 0.83 -8.22 -10.87
N CYS A 190 0.80 -7.42 -11.92
CA CYS A 190 1.95 -7.20 -12.80
C CYS A 190 2.51 -5.79 -12.61
N SER A 191 3.81 -5.69 -12.31
CA SER A 191 4.62 -4.47 -12.44
C SER A 191 5.36 -4.50 -13.78
N ALA A 192 5.18 -3.48 -14.61
CA ALA A 192 5.68 -3.43 -15.98
C ALA A 192 6.36 -2.09 -16.33
N ASP A 193 7.34 -1.68 -15.51
CA ASP A 193 8.30 -0.66 -15.89
C ASP A 193 9.42 -1.25 -16.77
N ALA A 194 10.28 -0.40 -17.35
CA ALA A 194 11.35 -0.86 -18.25
C ALA A 194 12.31 -1.89 -17.63
N THR A 195 12.55 -1.79 -16.33
CA THR A 195 13.42 -2.71 -15.56
C THR A 195 12.68 -4.01 -15.27
N THR A 196 11.46 -3.93 -14.72
CA THR A 196 10.68 -5.14 -14.41
C THR A 196 10.26 -5.90 -15.67
N GLU A 197 9.94 -5.24 -16.78
CA GLU A 197 9.63 -5.91 -18.06
C GLU A 197 10.87 -6.59 -18.66
N TYR A 198 12.08 -6.07 -18.41
CA TYR A 198 13.32 -6.72 -18.87
C TYR A 198 13.62 -7.99 -18.07
N PHE A 199 13.60 -7.91 -16.73
CA PHE A 199 13.98 -9.04 -15.89
C PHE A 199 12.85 -10.06 -15.70
N TYR A 200 11.62 -9.57 -15.56
CA TYR A 200 10.45 -10.34 -15.13
C TYR A 200 9.20 -9.98 -15.94
N PRO A 201 9.23 -10.12 -17.28
CA PRO A 201 8.13 -9.70 -18.15
C PRO A 201 6.80 -10.34 -17.77
N CYS A 202 5.73 -9.56 -17.85
CA CYS A 202 4.40 -10.07 -17.60
C CYS A 202 3.86 -10.87 -18.78
N SER A 203 3.20 -11.98 -18.48
CA SER A 203 2.48 -12.76 -19.48
C SER A 203 1.27 -11.98 -19.99
N LYS A 204 1.21 -11.77 -21.31
CA LYS A 204 0.13 -11.03 -21.99
C LYS A 204 -1.01 -11.96 -22.44
N GLY A 205 -0.96 -13.24 -22.07
CA GLY A 205 -1.92 -14.25 -22.50
C GLY A 205 -3.31 -14.04 -21.91
N LYS A 206 -4.34 -14.24 -22.73
CA LYS A 206 -5.75 -14.20 -22.34
C LYS A 206 -6.48 -15.46 -22.79
N SER A 207 -7.54 -15.79 -22.06
CA SER A 207 -8.50 -16.85 -22.42
C SER A 207 -9.91 -16.31 -22.17
N GLY A 208 -10.60 -15.93 -23.24
CA GLY A 208 -11.86 -15.18 -23.14
C GLY A 208 -11.64 -13.81 -22.49
N SER A 209 -12.47 -13.47 -21.51
CA SER A 209 -12.37 -12.24 -20.71
C SER A 209 -11.31 -12.31 -19.59
N PHE A 210 -10.68 -13.46 -19.37
CA PHE A 210 -9.73 -13.69 -18.29
C PHE A 210 -8.26 -13.63 -18.75
N PHE A 211 -7.38 -13.29 -17.82
CA PHE A 211 -5.93 -13.30 -17.99
C PHE A 211 -5.36 -14.67 -17.61
N THR A 212 -4.21 -15.01 -18.18
CA THR A 212 -3.42 -16.19 -17.82
C THR A 212 -2.12 -15.82 -17.09
N GLY A 213 -1.67 -14.56 -17.23
CA GLY A 213 -0.61 -13.97 -16.41
C GLY A 213 -1.14 -13.48 -15.08
N CYS A 214 -1.44 -14.40 -14.17
CA CYS A 214 -2.05 -14.11 -12.88
C CYS A 214 -1.03 -14.25 -11.77
N TYR A 215 -0.50 -13.16 -11.22
CA TYR A 215 0.55 -13.18 -10.18
C TYR A 215 0.04 -12.84 -8.77
N PHE A 216 -1.26 -13.04 -8.50
CA PHE A 216 -1.83 -12.95 -7.15
C PHE A 216 -1.21 -13.98 -6.17
N GLY A 217 -1.48 -13.81 -4.87
CA GLY A 217 -0.90 -14.63 -3.81
C GLY A 217 -1.10 -16.14 -4.00
N ARG A 218 0.00 -16.90 -3.95
CA ARG A 218 0.01 -18.37 -3.97
C ARG A 218 0.98 -18.96 -2.95
N GLY A 219 0.63 -20.14 -2.46
CA GLY A 219 1.46 -20.91 -1.53
C GLY A 219 1.36 -20.40 -0.09
N ALA A 220 2.16 -21.03 0.78
CA ALA A 220 2.12 -20.81 2.23
C ALA A 220 2.37 -19.37 2.67
N ILE A 221 3.22 -18.62 1.96
CA ILE A 221 3.51 -17.20 2.25
C ILE A 221 2.86 -16.26 1.21
N GLN A 222 1.99 -16.78 0.32
CA GLN A 222 1.26 -15.99 -0.66
C GLN A 222 2.17 -15.11 -1.56
N ILE A 223 3.21 -15.73 -2.16
CA ILE A 223 4.12 -15.00 -3.04
C ILE A 223 3.33 -14.32 -4.18
N SER A 224 3.61 -13.04 -4.37
CA SER A 224 2.79 -12.15 -5.21
C SER A 224 3.67 -11.29 -6.10
N TYR A 225 3.13 -10.85 -7.23
CA TYR A 225 3.79 -10.07 -8.28
C TYR A 225 4.80 -10.81 -9.15
N ASN A 226 4.82 -10.44 -10.44
CA ASN A 226 5.73 -10.98 -11.46
C ASN A 226 7.20 -10.98 -11.04
N TYR A 227 7.69 -9.97 -10.31
CA TYR A 227 9.09 -9.92 -9.88
C TYR A 227 9.45 -11.01 -8.86
N ASN A 228 8.54 -11.39 -7.95
CA ASN A 228 8.78 -12.50 -7.03
C ASN A 228 8.70 -13.85 -7.75
N TYR A 229 7.72 -14.03 -8.64
CA TYR A 229 7.63 -15.24 -9.47
C TYR A 229 8.88 -15.39 -10.35
N GLY A 230 9.34 -14.30 -10.93
CA GLY A 230 10.53 -14.27 -11.77
C GLY A 230 11.82 -14.54 -10.99
N ALA A 231 11.99 -13.95 -9.81
CA ALA A 231 13.15 -14.21 -8.96
C ALA A 231 13.15 -15.68 -8.45
N PHE A 232 11.99 -16.21 -8.05
CA PHE A 232 11.86 -17.62 -7.69
C PHE A 232 12.15 -18.55 -8.89
N GLN A 233 11.69 -18.19 -10.09
CA GLN A 233 12.00 -18.92 -11.32
C GLN A 233 13.51 -18.98 -11.59
N GLN A 234 14.22 -17.87 -11.37
CA GLN A 234 15.68 -17.85 -11.52
C GLN A 234 16.35 -18.77 -10.51
N TRP A 235 15.92 -18.73 -9.25
CA TRP A 235 16.42 -19.66 -8.23
C TRP A 235 16.14 -21.12 -8.58
N LEU A 236 14.96 -21.46 -9.10
CA LEU A 236 14.65 -22.82 -9.57
C LEU A 236 15.63 -23.30 -10.64
N LYS A 237 16.02 -22.43 -11.57
CA LYS A 237 17.03 -22.77 -12.59
C LYS A 237 18.40 -23.09 -11.98
N GLU A 238 18.80 -22.35 -10.93
CA GLU A 238 20.03 -22.66 -10.17
C GLU A 238 19.96 -24.04 -9.50
N GLN A 239 18.74 -24.50 -9.16
CA GLN A 239 18.49 -25.84 -8.62
C GLN A 239 18.25 -26.92 -9.69
N ASN A 240 18.57 -26.63 -10.96
CA ASN A 240 18.33 -27.50 -12.11
C ASN A 240 16.83 -27.84 -12.34
N ILE A 241 15.94 -26.91 -12.00
CA ILE A 241 14.49 -27.03 -12.22
C ILE A 241 14.07 -25.97 -13.24
N HIS A 242 13.69 -26.42 -14.44
CA HIS A 242 13.41 -25.53 -15.57
C HIS A 242 11.90 -25.41 -15.80
N LEU A 243 11.29 -24.40 -15.18
CA LEU A 243 9.86 -24.08 -15.31
C LEU A 243 9.68 -22.63 -15.75
N ASP A 244 8.63 -22.37 -16.53
CA ASP A 244 8.24 -21.02 -16.94
C ASP A 244 7.01 -20.57 -16.15
N ILE A 245 7.24 -20.24 -14.87
CA ILE A 245 6.21 -19.77 -13.95
C ILE A 245 5.87 -18.29 -14.15
N LEU A 246 6.67 -17.53 -14.92
CA LEU A 246 6.24 -16.22 -15.40
C LEU A 246 5.14 -16.36 -16.45
N LYS A 247 5.24 -17.35 -17.34
CA LYS A 247 4.20 -17.62 -18.33
C LYS A 247 3.02 -18.38 -17.75
N GLN A 248 3.27 -19.31 -16.82
CA GLN A 248 2.27 -20.16 -16.17
C GLN A 248 2.36 -20.07 -14.64
N PRO A 249 1.89 -18.96 -14.04
CA PRO A 249 2.05 -18.71 -12.59
C PRO A 249 1.44 -19.78 -11.70
N ASN A 250 0.36 -20.41 -12.15
CA ASN A 250 -0.34 -21.40 -11.35
C ASN A 250 0.43 -22.72 -11.15
N LEU A 251 1.55 -22.92 -11.84
CA LEU A 251 2.49 -24.01 -11.54
C LEU A 251 2.96 -23.97 -10.08
N VAL A 252 3.00 -22.80 -9.44
CA VAL A 252 3.31 -22.68 -8.01
C VAL A 252 2.38 -23.55 -7.14
N MET A 253 1.10 -23.69 -7.52
CA MET A 253 0.14 -24.51 -6.77
C MET A 253 -0.05 -25.91 -7.35
N THR A 254 0.17 -26.13 -8.65
CA THR A 254 -0.17 -27.41 -9.30
C THR A 254 1.01 -28.35 -9.50
N HIS A 255 2.24 -27.86 -9.42
CA HIS A 255 3.43 -28.66 -9.68
C HIS A 255 3.87 -29.44 -8.43
N MET A 256 4.05 -30.76 -8.59
CA MET A 256 4.36 -31.72 -7.51
C MET A 256 5.69 -32.48 -7.71
N ASN A 257 6.46 -32.19 -8.76
CA ASN A 257 7.76 -32.83 -9.05
C ASN A 257 8.82 -31.81 -9.52
N PRO A 258 9.28 -30.89 -8.64
CA PRO A 258 9.05 -30.89 -7.20
C PRO A 258 7.82 -30.07 -6.77
N PRO A 259 7.32 -30.26 -5.54
CA PRO A 259 6.23 -29.46 -4.96
C PRO A 259 6.64 -27.99 -4.79
N LEU A 260 5.95 -27.07 -5.48
CA LEU A 260 6.35 -25.66 -5.50
C LEU A 260 5.70 -24.78 -4.43
N ALA A 261 4.52 -25.11 -3.93
CA ALA A 261 3.76 -24.21 -3.03
C ALA A 261 4.53 -23.89 -1.73
N ILE A 262 5.07 -24.92 -1.08
CA ILE A 262 5.95 -24.75 0.09
C ILE A 262 7.34 -24.26 -0.32
N MET A 263 7.89 -24.75 -1.43
CA MET A 263 9.23 -24.39 -1.88
C MET A 263 9.36 -22.90 -2.21
N ALA A 264 8.37 -22.30 -2.87
CA ALA A 264 8.31 -20.86 -3.12
C ALA A 264 8.24 -20.05 -1.82
N SER A 265 7.55 -20.58 -0.82
CA SER A 265 7.39 -19.93 0.48
C SER A 265 8.69 -20.02 1.30
N LEU A 266 9.36 -21.17 1.30
CA LEU A 266 10.69 -21.32 1.90
C LEU A 266 11.71 -20.47 1.16
N TRP A 267 11.66 -20.39 -0.18
CA TRP A 267 12.52 -19.48 -0.92
C TRP A 267 12.38 -18.04 -0.41
N PHE A 268 11.15 -17.55 -0.27
CA PHE A 268 10.92 -16.20 0.27
C PHE A 268 11.42 -16.06 1.71
N TYR A 269 11.20 -17.06 2.56
CA TYR A 269 11.66 -17.08 3.95
C TYR A 269 13.20 -17.05 4.08
N MET A 270 13.89 -17.75 3.20
CA MET A 270 15.32 -17.99 3.23
C MET A 270 16.13 -17.00 2.39
N THR A 271 15.50 -16.14 1.59
CA THR A 271 16.19 -15.27 0.62
C THR A 271 16.11 -13.80 1.02
N PRO A 272 17.24 -13.11 1.25
CA PRO A 272 17.26 -11.67 1.48
C PRO A 272 16.88 -10.91 0.22
N GLN A 273 16.20 -9.78 0.41
CA GLN A 273 15.84 -8.83 -0.65
C GLN A 273 16.26 -7.43 -0.19
N PRO A 274 17.53 -7.04 -0.40
CA PRO A 274 18.09 -5.81 0.15
C PRO A 274 17.18 -4.59 -0.05
N PRO A 275 16.94 -3.79 1.01
CA PRO A 275 17.62 -3.78 2.31
C PRO A 275 17.08 -4.82 3.33
N LYS A 276 16.12 -5.67 2.96
CA LYS A 276 15.54 -6.67 3.85
C LYS A 276 16.46 -7.89 3.97
N PRO A 277 16.87 -8.30 5.18
CA PRO A 277 17.54 -9.59 5.40
C PRO A 277 16.55 -10.75 5.18
N ALA A 278 17.06 -11.98 5.10
CA ALA A 278 16.18 -13.15 5.14
C ALA A 278 15.54 -13.28 6.52
N MET A 279 14.30 -13.78 6.58
CA MET A 279 13.64 -14.03 7.87
C MET A 279 14.38 -15.11 8.66
N HIS A 280 14.90 -16.14 7.98
CA HIS A 280 15.79 -17.14 8.57
C HIS A 280 17.00 -16.50 9.28
N ASP A 281 17.71 -15.60 8.60
CA ASP A 281 18.90 -14.95 9.14
C ASP A 281 18.57 -14.12 10.40
N ILE A 282 17.38 -13.51 10.46
CA ILE A 282 16.91 -12.80 11.66
C ILE A 282 16.73 -13.76 12.83
N VAL A 283 16.01 -14.87 12.61
CA VAL A 283 15.71 -15.86 13.66
C VAL A 283 16.96 -16.59 14.14
N MET A 284 17.92 -16.80 13.24
CA MET A 284 19.23 -17.40 13.54
C MET A 284 20.23 -16.41 14.15
N GLY A 285 19.96 -15.11 14.09
CA GLY A 285 20.85 -14.07 14.59
C GLY A 285 22.05 -13.76 13.69
N GLN A 286 21.95 -14.05 12.39
CA GLN A 286 22.97 -13.81 11.37
C GLN A 286 22.64 -12.60 10.48
N TRP A 287 22.18 -11.49 11.07
CA TRP A 287 21.73 -10.32 10.33
C TRP A 287 22.32 -9.04 10.91
N GLY A 288 22.65 -8.08 10.04
CA GLY A 288 23.04 -6.74 10.44
C GLY A 288 21.81 -5.88 10.70
N ALA A 289 21.58 -5.52 11.95
CA ALA A 289 20.47 -4.62 12.30
C ALA A 289 20.84 -3.15 12.15
N GLY A 290 22.14 -2.84 12.03
CA GLY A 290 22.67 -1.48 12.07
C GLY A 290 22.76 -0.94 13.49
N GLN A 291 23.71 -0.03 13.70
CA GLN A 291 24.13 0.44 15.04
C GLN A 291 22.98 0.88 15.95
N GLN A 292 22.02 1.65 15.45
CA GLN A 292 20.91 2.17 16.25
C GLN A 292 19.96 1.07 16.74
N ASN A 293 19.66 0.10 15.88
CA ASN A 293 18.81 -1.03 16.25
C ASN A 293 19.53 -1.96 17.22
N GLU A 294 20.83 -2.21 17.00
CA GLU A 294 21.65 -3.02 17.91
C GLU A 294 21.75 -2.40 19.31
N GLN A 295 21.91 -1.08 19.39
CA GLN A 295 21.87 -0.32 20.66
C GLN A 295 20.52 -0.44 21.37
N ALA A 296 19.43 -0.49 20.61
CA ALA A 296 18.09 -0.72 21.14
C ALA A 296 17.79 -2.20 21.45
N GLY A 297 18.75 -3.11 21.27
CA GLY A 297 18.62 -4.54 21.54
C GLY A 297 18.00 -5.36 20.42
N TYR A 298 17.73 -4.77 19.25
CA TYR A 298 17.30 -5.49 18.06
C TYR A 298 18.50 -6.11 17.35
N LYS A 299 19.05 -7.17 17.95
CA LYS A 299 20.21 -7.92 17.44
C LYS A 299 20.12 -9.37 17.87
N GLY A 300 20.91 -10.22 17.23
CA GLY A 300 20.91 -11.65 17.54
C GLY A 300 19.60 -12.35 17.15
N PRO A 301 19.34 -13.55 17.69
CA PRO A 301 18.26 -14.43 17.26
C PRO A 301 16.87 -14.01 17.79
N ILE A 302 16.18 -13.13 17.05
CA ILE A 302 14.88 -12.56 17.44
C ILE A 302 13.79 -12.79 16.38
N PHE A 303 12.53 -12.47 16.70
CA PHE A 303 11.39 -12.70 15.78
C PHE A 303 10.86 -11.41 15.17
N GLY A 304 10.66 -10.34 15.94
CA GLY A 304 9.91 -9.15 15.51
C GLY A 304 10.23 -8.59 14.11
N PRO A 305 11.51 -8.39 13.73
CA PRO A 305 11.85 -7.86 12.42
C PRO A 305 11.40 -8.70 11.23
N THR A 306 11.08 -9.99 11.39
CA THR A 306 10.55 -10.81 10.28
C THR A 306 9.22 -10.28 9.75
N SER A 307 8.40 -9.66 10.61
CA SER A 307 7.13 -9.02 10.23
C SER A 307 7.32 -7.79 9.32
N LEU A 308 8.48 -7.13 9.40
CA LEU A 308 8.85 -6.07 8.45
C LEU A 308 9.20 -6.62 7.07
N VAL A 309 9.85 -7.79 7.03
CA VAL A 309 10.25 -8.43 5.78
C VAL A 309 9.02 -8.80 4.95
N ILE A 310 8.06 -9.47 5.59
CA ILE A 310 6.89 -10.04 4.92
C ILE A 310 5.87 -8.98 4.48
N ASN A 311 5.44 -8.08 5.38
CA ASN A 311 4.34 -7.15 5.07
C ASN A 311 4.43 -5.77 5.75
N ASN A 312 5.61 -5.39 6.25
CA ASN A 312 5.83 -4.10 6.93
C ASN A 312 4.85 -3.86 8.12
N GLU A 313 4.49 -4.92 8.84
CA GLU A 313 3.52 -4.88 9.94
C GLU A 313 4.24 -4.75 11.30
N CYS A 314 4.09 -3.59 11.99
CA CYS A 314 4.71 -3.32 13.31
C CYS A 314 3.72 -2.80 14.39
N GLY A 315 2.48 -3.30 14.43
CA GLY A 315 1.45 -2.89 15.39
C GLY A 315 1.64 -3.42 16.83
N GLY A 316 2.39 -4.50 16.99
CA GLY A 316 2.70 -5.21 18.23
C GLY A 316 1.60 -6.14 18.73
N LEU A 317 1.85 -6.70 19.92
CA LEU A 317 0.85 -7.43 20.69
C LEU A 317 -0.22 -6.47 21.23
N SER A 318 -1.48 -6.88 21.13
CA SER A 318 -2.66 -6.25 21.73
C SER A 318 -3.23 -7.17 22.80
N ALA A 319 -4.06 -6.63 23.69
CA ALA A 319 -4.69 -7.40 24.77
C ALA A 319 -5.71 -8.43 24.26
N ASP A 320 -6.31 -8.20 23.09
CA ASP A 320 -7.38 -9.05 22.56
C ASP A 320 -6.85 -10.32 21.89
N GLU A 321 -7.63 -11.40 21.97
CA GLU A 321 -7.41 -12.69 21.30
C GLU A 321 -8.56 -13.01 20.35
N PRO A 322 -8.28 -13.47 19.12
CA PRO A 322 -6.96 -13.73 18.51
C PRO A 322 -6.19 -12.45 18.10
N GLY A 323 -6.77 -11.28 18.36
CA GLY A 323 -6.16 -9.96 18.12
C GLY A 323 -6.44 -9.39 16.73
N GLY A 324 -6.42 -8.05 16.64
CA GLY A 324 -6.54 -7.29 15.40
C GLY A 324 -5.17 -6.90 14.85
N GLY A 325 -4.84 -7.33 13.63
CA GLY A 325 -3.59 -6.98 12.93
C GLY A 325 -2.68 -8.19 12.64
N GLY A 326 -1.97 -8.14 11.50
CA GLY A 326 -1.14 -9.25 11.03
C GLY A 326 0.03 -9.58 11.96
N GLU A 327 0.76 -8.58 12.45
CA GLU A 327 1.88 -8.82 13.37
C GLU A 327 1.42 -9.44 14.70
N ASN A 328 0.29 -8.99 15.26
CA ASN A 328 -0.26 -9.55 16.49
C ASN A 328 -0.45 -11.06 16.38
N ARG A 329 -1.10 -11.49 15.29
CA ARG A 329 -1.38 -12.90 15.04
C ARG A 329 -0.11 -13.70 14.77
N ARG A 330 0.88 -13.13 14.06
CA ARG A 330 2.20 -13.75 13.87
C ARG A 330 2.92 -13.97 15.19
N ILE A 331 2.94 -12.98 16.08
CA ILE A 331 3.60 -13.09 17.39
C ILE A 331 2.94 -14.19 18.22
N ARG A 332 1.60 -14.20 18.27
CA ARG A 332 0.86 -15.20 19.03
C ARG A 332 1.01 -16.60 18.44
N ALA A 333 1.00 -16.73 17.12
CA ALA A 333 1.29 -17.98 16.42
C ALA A 333 2.71 -18.45 16.73
N PHE A 334 3.71 -17.56 16.69
CA PHE A 334 5.10 -17.90 16.99
C PHE A 334 5.26 -18.39 18.43
N LYS A 335 4.65 -17.70 19.40
CA LYS A 335 4.59 -18.17 20.79
C LYS A 335 3.96 -19.56 20.89
N TRP A 336 2.82 -19.75 20.25
CA TRP A 336 2.10 -21.02 20.27
C TRP A 336 2.89 -22.19 19.67
N PHE A 337 3.55 -21.98 18.52
CA PHE A 337 4.45 -22.98 17.94
C PHE A 337 5.68 -23.25 18.83
N CYS A 338 6.26 -22.21 19.44
CA CYS A 338 7.36 -22.39 20.39
C CYS A 338 6.92 -23.23 21.60
N ASP A 339 5.73 -22.98 22.15
CA ASP A 339 5.14 -23.77 23.23
C ASP A 339 4.93 -25.22 22.79
N TYR A 340 4.38 -25.44 21.59
CA TYR A 340 4.19 -26.79 21.02
C TYR A 340 5.51 -27.55 20.88
N PHE A 341 6.55 -26.87 20.39
CA PHE A 341 7.88 -27.45 20.24
C PHE A 341 8.71 -27.43 21.54
N LYS A 342 8.15 -26.94 22.65
CA LYS A 342 8.82 -26.87 23.96
C LYS A 342 10.14 -26.09 23.92
N VAL A 343 10.14 -24.93 23.27
CA VAL A 343 11.30 -24.03 23.16
C VAL A 343 10.91 -22.60 23.50
N PRO A 344 11.84 -21.75 23.96
CA PRO A 344 11.53 -20.36 24.26
C PRO A 344 11.31 -19.53 22.99
N ALA A 345 10.26 -18.70 22.98
CA ALA A 345 10.06 -17.71 21.92
C ALA A 345 11.14 -16.61 21.96
N GLY A 346 11.62 -16.28 23.15
CA GLY A 346 12.53 -15.17 23.44
C GLY A 346 11.81 -14.00 24.13
N PRO A 347 12.49 -12.87 24.35
CA PRO A 347 11.93 -11.75 25.10
C PRO A 347 10.73 -11.11 24.38
N ASP A 348 9.62 -10.93 25.08
CA ASP A 348 8.35 -10.40 24.53
C ASP A 348 8.51 -9.11 23.72
N ARG A 349 9.35 -8.19 24.20
CA ARG A 349 9.65 -6.93 23.51
C ARG A 349 10.21 -7.16 22.10
N LEU A 350 11.08 -8.16 21.94
CA LEU A 350 11.80 -8.46 20.70
C LEU A 350 11.01 -9.42 19.77
N LEU A 351 9.82 -9.84 20.19
CA LEU A 351 8.87 -10.52 19.31
C LEU A 351 8.14 -9.54 18.39
N SER A 352 8.15 -8.25 18.70
CA SER A 352 7.58 -7.22 17.84
C SER A 352 8.66 -6.33 17.25
N CYS A 353 8.43 -5.84 16.03
CA CYS A 353 9.21 -4.76 15.43
C CYS A 353 8.70 -3.36 15.79
N LYS A 354 7.64 -3.23 16.60
CA LYS A 354 7.02 -1.95 16.99
C LYS A 354 8.05 -0.92 17.47
N ASP A 355 8.87 -1.31 18.44
CA ASP A 355 9.87 -0.43 19.06
C ASP A 355 11.22 -0.44 18.35
N MET A 356 11.32 -1.04 17.15
CA MET A 356 12.55 -1.05 16.36
C MET A 356 12.84 0.36 15.84
N PRO A 357 13.94 1.02 16.23
CA PRO A 357 14.19 2.43 15.91
C PRO A 357 14.24 2.75 14.42
N VAL A 358 14.91 1.90 13.64
CA VAL A 358 15.10 2.09 12.19
C VAL A 358 14.52 0.89 11.46
N LYS A 359 13.46 1.10 10.68
CA LYS A 359 12.87 0.06 9.82
C LYS A 359 13.74 -0.17 8.58
N PHE A 360 13.65 -1.35 7.95
CA PHE A 360 14.49 -1.71 6.80
C PHE A 360 14.44 -0.70 5.64
N SER A 361 13.28 -0.07 5.40
CA SER A 361 13.13 0.97 4.36
C SER A 361 13.93 2.25 4.61
N ALA A 362 14.29 2.53 5.87
CA ALA A 362 15.05 3.71 6.29
C ALA A 362 16.54 3.41 6.50
N MET A 363 16.99 2.18 6.25
CA MET A 363 18.39 1.80 6.40
C MET A 363 19.23 2.34 5.24
N LYS A 364 20.48 2.72 5.52
CA LYS A 364 21.37 3.41 4.57
C LYS A 364 22.09 2.49 3.56
N TYR A 365 21.70 1.22 3.44
CA TYR A 365 22.36 0.24 2.56
C TYR A 365 21.46 -0.53 1.55
N PRO A 366 20.37 0.03 0.97
CA PRO A 366 19.69 -0.61 -0.16
C PRO A 366 20.59 -0.54 -1.41
N LEU A 367 21.67 -1.32 -1.39
CA LEU A 367 22.66 -1.40 -2.43
C LEU A 367 22.21 -2.41 -3.47
N SER A 368 22.35 -2.02 -4.72
CA SER A 368 22.21 -2.92 -5.86
C SER A 368 23.39 -2.71 -6.80
N TYR A 369 23.68 -3.70 -7.64
CA TYR A 369 24.66 -3.51 -8.69
C TYR A 369 24.09 -2.62 -9.79
N GLN A 370 24.92 -1.66 -10.14
CA GLN A 370 24.64 -0.63 -11.12
C GLN A 370 25.91 -0.42 -11.96
N PRO A 371 25.83 0.10 -13.20
CA PRO A 371 27.02 0.48 -13.96
C PRO A 371 28.08 1.20 -13.12
N ASP A 372 29.34 1.12 -13.50
CA ASP A 372 30.34 2.00 -12.92
C ASP A 372 30.44 3.26 -13.77
N TRP A 373 29.57 4.25 -13.50
CA TRP A 373 29.53 5.53 -14.22
C TRP A 373 30.90 6.21 -14.28
N SER A 374 31.75 6.04 -13.25
CA SER A 374 33.10 6.59 -13.21
C SER A 374 34.06 5.97 -14.26
N SER A 375 33.67 4.83 -14.83
CA SER A 375 34.43 4.08 -15.83
C SER A 375 33.74 3.97 -17.20
N THR A 376 32.46 4.36 -17.31
CA THR A 376 31.68 4.20 -18.57
C THR A 376 32.29 4.90 -19.79
N TRP A 377 33.06 5.98 -19.57
CA TRP A 377 33.74 6.75 -20.61
C TRP A 377 35.16 6.25 -20.93
N LYS A 378 35.67 5.22 -20.22
CA LYS A 378 37.03 4.69 -20.42
C LYS A 378 37.06 3.64 -21.53
N GLU A 379 38.22 3.49 -22.18
CA GLU A 379 38.52 2.42 -23.15
C GLU A 379 38.79 1.07 -22.45
N ALA A 380 37.82 0.62 -21.66
CA ALA A 380 37.88 -0.62 -20.90
C ALA A 380 36.47 -1.25 -20.84
N PRO A 381 36.34 -2.55 -20.54
CA PRO A 381 35.03 -3.16 -20.39
C PRO A 381 34.17 -2.47 -19.35
N CYS A 382 32.86 -2.36 -19.62
CA CYS A 382 31.90 -1.84 -18.66
C CYS A 382 31.94 -2.71 -17.40
N ASN A 383 31.92 -2.04 -16.26
CA ASN A 383 31.88 -2.69 -14.96
C ASN A 383 30.61 -2.29 -14.21
N CYS A 384 30.34 -2.99 -13.11
CA CYS A 384 29.30 -2.61 -12.16
C CYS A 384 29.87 -2.47 -10.75
N VAL A 385 29.35 -1.49 -10.03
CA VAL A 385 29.67 -1.22 -8.63
C VAL A 385 28.38 -1.15 -7.80
N PRO A 386 28.45 -1.42 -6.49
CA PRO A 386 27.31 -1.23 -5.60
C PRO A 386 26.92 0.25 -5.52
N ALA A 387 25.63 0.54 -5.64
CA ALA A 387 25.09 1.89 -5.50
C ALA A 387 23.71 1.88 -4.82
N ASN A 388 23.36 2.99 -4.18
CA ASN A 388 22.10 3.18 -3.42
C ASN A 388 20.83 3.33 -4.30
N TYR A 389 20.97 3.26 -5.62
CA TYR A 389 19.86 3.35 -6.55
C TYR A 389 19.21 1.97 -6.67
N GLY A 390 18.07 1.74 -6.01
CA GLY A 390 17.44 0.41 -5.83
C GLY A 390 17.06 -0.32 -7.13
N GLY A 391 18.01 -1.04 -7.74
CA GLY A 391 17.82 -1.89 -8.90
C GLY A 391 17.50 -3.35 -8.53
N LEU A 392 17.09 -4.15 -9.52
CA LEU A 392 16.68 -5.55 -9.35
C LEU A 392 17.84 -6.54 -9.19
N ILE A 393 19.10 -6.09 -9.30
CA ILE A 393 20.29 -6.91 -9.14
C ILE A 393 20.89 -6.62 -7.74
N PRO A 394 20.70 -7.50 -6.75
CA PRO A 394 21.07 -7.21 -5.37
C PRO A 394 22.58 -7.13 -5.17
N TYR A 395 23.00 -6.31 -4.20
CA TYR A 395 24.33 -6.38 -3.60
C TYR A 395 24.20 -6.66 -2.10
N PHE A 396 24.97 -7.63 -1.61
CA PHE A 396 24.99 -8.05 -0.22
C PHE A 396 26.22 -7.49 0.47
N ASP A 397 26.04 -6.40 1.22
CA ASP A 397 27.12 -5.79 2.00
C ASP A 397 27.68 -6.78 3.04
N PRO A 398 29.00 -7.07 3.03
CA PRO A 398 29.64 -7.92 4.02
C PRO A 398 29.42 -7.49 5.48
N ALA A 399 29.13 -6.21 5.72
CA ALA A 399 28.81 -5.70 7.06
C ALA A 399 27.42 -6.13 7.56
N ASN A 400 26.50 -6.48 6.66
CA ASN A 400 25.08 -6.64 6.98
C ASN A 400 24.49 -8.01 6.62
N TYR A 401 25.15 -8.78 5.76
CA TYR A 401 24.65 -10.06 5.26
C TYR A 401 25.62 -11.22 5.53
N PRO A 402 25.12 -12.43 5.77
CA PRO A 402 25.93 -13.64 5.89
C PRO A 402 26.87 -13.90 4.72
N LYS A 403 27.99 -14.57 5.01
CA LYS A 403 29.05 -14.90 4.03
C LYS A 403 28.52 -15.59 2.76
N ASN A 404 27.58 -16.52 2.90
CA ASN A 404 26.99 -17.24 1.76
C ASN A 404 26.22 -16.32 0.79
N TRP A 405 25.70 -15.19 1.26
CA TRP A 405 25.08 -14.17 0.39
C TRP A 405 26.14 -13.25 -0.22
N VAL A 406 27.13 -12.85 0.59
CA VAL A 406 28.28 -12.03 0.14
C VAL A 406 29.05 -12.73 -0.99
N GLU A 407 29.25 -14.04 -0.90
CA GLU A 407 29.93 -14.84 -1.93
C GLU A 407 29.18 -14.82 -3.27
N LYS A 408 27.87 -14.49 -3.30
CA LYS A 408 27.10 -14.32 -4.54
C LYS A 408 27.29 -12.97 -5.21
N ASN A 409 27.94 -12.00 -4.57
CA ASN A 409 28.12 -10.66 -5.13
C ASN A 409 28.84 -10.68 -6.49
N GLU A 410 29.84 -11.55 -6.67
CA GLU A 410 30.54 -11.64 -7.96
C GLU A 410 29.63 -12.15 -9.09
N TYR A 411 28.71 -13.08 -8.76
CA TYR A 411 27.68 -13.50 -9.71
C TYR A 411 26.77 -12.34 -10.09
N TYR A 412 26.22 -11.61 -9.12
CA TYR A 412 25.33 -10.47 -9.39
C TYR A 412 26.04 -9.30 -10.09
N ARG A 413 27.32 -9.07 -9.81
CA ARG A 413 28.15 -8.12 -10.57
C ARG A 413 28.21 -8.51 -12.03
N LYS A 414 28.47 -9.78 -12.34
CA LYS A 414 28.50 -10.31 -13.71
C LYS A 414 27.13 -10.23 -14.39
N GLU A 415 26.03 -10.46 -13.66
CA GLU A 415 24.67 -10.26 -14.17
C GLU A 415 24.40 -8.80 -14.54
N CYS A 416 24.86 -7.85 -13.73
CA CYS A 416 24.76 -6.43 -14.04
C CYS A 416 25.55 -6.06 -15.31
N VAL A 417 26.80 -6.52 -15.41
CA VAL A 417 27.61 -6.28 -16.62
C VAL A 417 26.94 -6.90 -17.84
N ARG A 418 26.40 -8.12 -17.75
CA ARG A 418 25.65 -8.74 -18.85
C ARG A 418 24.43 -7.90 -19.25
N THR A 419 23.73 -7.34 -18.28
CA THR A 419 22.55 -6.51 -18.52
C THR A 419 22.93 -5.21 -19.26
N ILE A 420 24.04 -4.57 -18.90
CA ILE A 420 24.57 -3.39 -19.60
C ILE A 420 24.78 -3.68 -21.09
N TYR A 421 25.43 -4.79 -21.43
CA TYR A 421 25.69 -5.14 -22.82
C TYR A 421 24.44 -5.63 -23.56
N ALA A 422 23.53 -6.32 -22.86
CA ALA A 422 22.32 -6.86 -23.47
C ALA A 422 21.23 -5.79 -23.71
N ASN A 423 21.15 -4.76 -22.86
CA ASN A 423 20.18 -3.68 -22.94
C ASN A 423 20.74 -2.38 -22.32
N PRO A 424 21.70 -1.71 -22.99
CA PRO A 424 22.37 -0.52 -22.44
C PRO A 424 21.40 0.64 -22.18
N GLY A 425 20.32 0.73 -22.97
CA GLY A 425 19.25 1.72 -22.78
C GLY A 425 18.53 1.59 -21.44
N LEU A 426 18.58 0.43 -20.77
CA LEU A 426 18.04 0.27 -19.41
C LEU A 426 18.74 1.22 -18.40
N TYR A 427 20.01 1.52 -18.64
CA TYR A 427 20.84 2.39 -17.80
C TYR A 427 21.13 3.75 -18.46
N HIS A 428 20.40 4.10 -19.52
CA HIS A 428 20.65 5.29 -20.32
C HIS A 428 22.08 5.36 -20.91
N LEU A 429 22.67 4.21 -21.20
CA LEU A 429 23.97 4.12 -21.86
C LEU A 429 23.79 4.01 -23.37
N GLU A 430 24.65 4.70 -24.12
CA GLU A 430 24.66 4.69 -25.58
C GLU A 430 26.10 4.52 -26.08
N ASN A 431 26.30 3.84 -27.22
CA ASN A 431 27.64 3.58 -27.78
C ASN A 431 28.43 4.86 -28.06
N THR A 432 27.75 5.99 -28.27
CA THR A 432 28.34 7.30 -28.56
C THR A 432 28.83 8.04 -27.31
N THR A 433 28.23 7.78 -26.14
CA THR A 433 28.53 8.47 -24.88
C THR A 433 29.19 7.57 -23.84
N SER A 434 29.13 6.24 -24.04
CA SER A 434 29.62 5.21 -23.13
C SER A 434 30.63 4.32 -23.83
N VAL A 435 31.89 4.78 -23.87
CA VAL A 435 33.02 4.12 -24.56
C VAL A 435 33.18 2.66 -24.14
N CYS A 436 32.90 2.31 -22.88
CA CYS A 436 33.04 0.95 -22.36
C CYS A 436 32.22 -0.11 -23.12
N LEU A 437 31.12 0.31 -23.77
CA LEU A 437 30.26 -0.57 -24.57
C LEU A 437 31.00 -1.14 -25.80
N ASN A 438 32.06 -0.46 -26.25
CA ASN A 438 32.89 -0.89 -27.38
C ASN A 438 33.98 -1.89 -26.97
N HIS A 439 34.12 -2.19 -25.68
CA HIS A 439 35.14 -3.09 -25.14
C HIS A 439 34.53 -4.28 -24.38
N PRO A 440 33.73 -5.16 -25.02
CA PRO A 440 33.14 -6.30 -24.32
C PRO A 440 34.20 -7.22 -23.71
N PRO A 441 33.99 -7.79 -22.51
CA PRO A 441 34.93 -8.71 -21.89
C PRO A 441 35.22 -9.92 -22.78
N LYS A 442 36.50 -10.23 -23.00
CA LYS A 442 36.92 -11.42 -23.76
C LYS A 442 36.71 -12.67 -22.89
N GLY A 443 35.69 -13.46 -23.19
CA GLY A 443 35.61 -14.87 -22.76
C GLY A 443 34.85 -15.22 -21.47
N GLU A 444 34.16 -14.29 -20.79
CA GLU A 444 33.51 -14.60 -19.50
C GLU A 444 32.00 -14.34 -19.40
N ILE A 445 31.38 -13.72 -20.41
CA ILE A 445 29.94 -13.48 -20.39
C ILE A 445 29.30 -14.41 -21.40
N GLY A 446 28.81 -15.56 -20.92
CA GLY A 446 28.12 -16.56 -21.73
C GLY A 446 27.05 -15.94 -22.64
N THR A 447 26.92 -16.52 -23.84
CA THR A 447 25.99 -16.08 -24.89
C THR A 447 24.59 -15.76 -24.37
N PRO A 448 23.91 -14.74 -24.92
CA PRO A 448 22.54 -14.41 -24.54
C PRO A 448 21.63 -15.63 -24.68
N ALA A 449 20.69 -15.81 -23.73
CA ALA A 449 19.54 -16.65 -23.99
C ALA A 449 18.87 -16.17 -25.29
N PRO A 450 18.57 -17.06 -26.26
CA PRO A 450 18.05 -16.64 -27.54
C PRO A 450 16.69 -15.96 -27.35
N LYS A 451 16.50 -14.82 -28.04
CA LYS A 451 15.20 -14.15 -28.17
C LYS A 451 14.13 -15.20 -28.52
N PRO A 452 12.92 -15.18 -27.93
CA PRO A 452 11.82 -16.01 -28.38
C PRO A 452 11.54 -15.70 -29.85
N LYS A 453 11.91 -16.62 -30.74
CA LYS A 453 11.44 -16.59 -32.12
C LYS A 453 9.94 -16.84 -32.06
N THR A 454 9.17 -15.89 -32.57
CA THR A 454 7.77 -16.07 -32.90
C THR A 454 7.67 -17.10 -34.03
N THR A 455 7.61 -18.39 -33.69
CA THR A 455 7.22 -19.45 -34.61
C THR A 455 5.73 -19.32 -34.89
N LYS A 456 5.39 -18.68 -36.02
CA LYS A 456 4.16 -18.99 -36.75
C LYS A 456 4.34 -20.37 -37.36
N THR A 457 3.72 -21.37 -36.78
CA THR A 457 3.53 -22.70 -37.39
C THR A 457 2.13 -22.78 -37.96
N THR A 458 2.04 -22.81 -39.30
CA THR A 458 1.01 -23.54 -40.06
C THR A 458 1.72 -24.09 -41.31
N PRO A 459 1.32 -25.27 -41.84
CA PRO A 459 2.26 -26.29 -42.30
C PRO A 459 2.46 -26.33 -43.82
N GLN A 460 3.70 -26.72 -44.20
CA GLN A 460 4.18 -27.30 -45.48
C GLN A 460 4.02 -26.50 -46.79
N PRO A 461 4.98 -26.55 -47.74
CA PRO A 461 5.40 -27.79 -48.43
C PRO A 461 6.91 -27.91 -48.78
N SER A 462 7.27 -29.08 -49.34
CA SER A 462 8.61 -29.54 -49.67
C SER A 462 9.08 -29.23 -51.11
N LYS A 463 10.42 -29.18 -51.27
CA LYS A 463 11.29 -29.50 -52.43
C LYS A 463 11.76 -28.39 -53.43
N VAL A 464 13.11 -28.24 -53.44
CA VAL A 464 14.12 -28.27 -54.57
C VAL A 464 13.93 -27.23 -55.71
N THR A 465 14.88 -26.35 -56.10
CA THR A 465 16.20 -26.55 -56.77
C THR A 465 16.95 -25.18 -56.93
N GLN A 466 18.30 -25.16 -56.99
CA GLN A 466 19.18 -23.99 -57.33
C GLN A 466 19.38 -23.81 -58.88
N PRO A 467 20.22 -22.92 -59.51
CA PRO A 467 21.27 -21.95 -59.05
C PRO A 467 21.32 -20.58 -59.86
N PRO A 468 22.46 -19.82 -60.10
CA PRO A 468 22.65 -18.37 -59.76
C PRO A 468 23.03 -17.47 -61.01
N PRO A 469 23.85 -16.38 -60.95
CA PRO A 469 23.77 -15.02 -60.35
C PRO A 469 23.98 -13.84 -61.38
N LYS A 470 23.86 -12.54 -60.97
CA LYS A 470 24.69 -11.35 -61.38
C LYS A 470 24.08 -10.00 -60.86
N LYS A 471 24.79 -9.19 -60.03
CA LYS A 471 25.61 -7.96 -60.33
C LYS A 471 24.89 -6.97 -61.28
N THR A 472 24.66 -5.66 -61.04
CA THR A 472 25.41 -4.54 -60.40
C THR A 472 24.48 -3.26 -60.35
N PRO A 473 24.94 -1.99 -60.25
CA PRO A 473 24.86 -1.00 -59.14
C PRO A 473 23.71 0.06 -59.27
N PRO A 474 23.54 1.02 -58.32
CA PRO A 474 22.36 1.89 -58.24
C PRO A 474 22.52 3.24 -58.99
N PRO A 475 21.41 3.89 -59.40
CA PRO A 475 21.37 5.32 -59.70
C PRO A 475 20.48 6.14 -58.72
N PRO A 476 20.62 7.48 -58.70
CA PRO A 476 20.35 8.37 -57.55
C PRO A 476 18.89 8.86 -57.46
N PRO A 477 18.49 9.57 -56.38
CA PRO A 477 17.08 9.78 -56.06
C PRO A 477 16.49 11.03 -56.73
N PRO A 478 15.17 11.04 -57.00
CA PRO A 478 14.43 12.29 -57.03
C PRO A 478 13.24 12.31 -56.03
N LYS A 479 13.34 13.34 -55.17
CA LYS A 479 12.34 14.17 -54.47
C LYS A 479 10.86 13.72 -54.39
N LYS A 480 10.43 13.66 -53.13
CA LYS A 480 9.17 14.17 -52.51
C LYS A 480 7.88 14.09 -53.35
N THR A 481 6.97 13.23 -52.90
CA THR A 481 5.58 13.59 -52.50
C THR A 481 5.02 12.50 -51.58
N ARG A 482 4.43 12.91 -50.45
CA ARG A 482 3.83 12.03 -49.43
C ARG A 482 2.31 12.04 -49.62
N PRO A 483 1.63 10.89 -49.81
CA PRO A 483 0.18 10.79 -49.68
C PRO A 483 -0.22 10.68 -48.19
N PRO A 484 -1.45 11.09 -47.83
CA PRO A 484 -1.82 11.44 -46.46
C PRO A 484 -1.99 10.23 -45.56
N VAL A 485 -1.49 10.36 -44.33
CA VAL A 485 -1.73 9.42 -43.22
C VAL A 485 -3.15 9.65 -42.71
N ALA A 486 -3.97 8.60 -42.73
CA ALA A 486 -5.26 8.60 -42.05
C ALA A 486 -5.04 8.61 -40.52
N THR A 487 -5.23 9.77 -39.91
CA THR A 487 -5.37 9.94 -38.47
C THR A 487 -6.73 9.42 -38.04
N LYS A 488 -6.78 8.26 -37.36
CA LYS A 488 -7.97 7.96 -36.53
C LYS A 488 -7.95 8.90 -35.33
N ALA A 489 -8.93 9.80 -35.28
CA ALA A 489 -9.14 10.70 -34.17
C ALA A 489 -9.31 9.91 -32.85
N PRO A 490 -8.82 10.44 -31.71
CA PRO A 490 -9.09 9.86 -30.40
C PRO A 490 -10.60 9.86 -30.12
N PRO A 491 -11.11 8.87 -29.35
CA PRO A 491 -12.53 8.82 -29.02
C PRO A 491 -12.91 10.10 -28.25
N LYS A 492 -13.88 10.85 -28.78
CA LYS A 492 -14.58 11.88 -28.01
C LYS A 492 -15.22 11.21 -26.79
N VAL A 493 -15.16 11.86 -25.63
CA VAL A 493 -15.98 11.51 -24.46
C VAL A 493 -17.44 11.65 -24.90
N THR A 494 -18.06 10.55 -25.30
CA THR A 494 -19.46 10.50 -25.67
C THR A 494 -20.28 10.57 -24.39
N LYS A 495 -21.20 11.55 -24.31
CA LYS A 495 -22.24 11.56 -23.27
C LYS A 495 -23.02 10.25 -23.41
N GLU A 496 -22.88 9.34 -22.45
CA GLU A 496 -23.76 8.17 -22.40
C GLU A 496 -25.20 8.65 -22.21
N PRO A 497 -26.18 8.12 -22.98
CA PRO A 497 -27.56 8.48 -22.80
C PRO A 497 -28.04 8.06 -21.42
N ARG A 498 -28.80 8.95 -20.79
CA ARG A 498 -29.42 8.78 -19.46
C ARG A 498 -30.17 7.44 -19.40
N ALA A 499 -29.64 6.46 -18.67
CA ALA A 499 -30.48 5.38 -18.16
C ALA A 499 -31.59 6.06 -17.32
N GLY A 500 -32.86 5.67 -17.53
CA GLY A 500 -34.03 6.36 -16.97
C GLY A 500 -33.85 6.78 -15.51
N GLY A 501 -34.29 8.00 -15.17
CA GLY A 501 -33.98 8.67 -13.91
C GLY A 501 -34.21 7.77 -12.70
N VAL A 502 -33.13 7.47 -11.98
CA VAL A 502 -33.17 6.73 -10.72
C VAL A 502 -33.99 7.55 -9.72
N ASN A 503 -35.00 6.95 -9.11
CA ASN A 503 -35.77 7.61 -8.06
C ASN A 503 -34.93 7.66 -6.78
N THR A 504 -34.42 8.83 -6.43
CA THR A 504 -33.58 9.01 -5.23
C THR A 504 -34.38 9.12 -3.93
N GLY A 505 -35.73 9.07 -3.99
CA GLY A 505 -36.61 9.18 -2.83
C GLY A 505 -36.42 10.46 -2.02
N SER A 506 -36.98 10.50 -0.81
CA SER A 506 -36.81 11.59 0.15
C SER A 506 -36.27 11.09 1.49
N ALA A 507 -35.71 11.98 2.30
CA ALA A 507 -35.28 11.66 3.67
C ALA A 507 -36.39 11.07 4.55
N LYS A 508 -37.65 11.41 4.26
CA LYS A 508 -38.82 10.92 5.01
C LYS A 508 -39.06 9.43 4.82
N ASP A 509 -38.52 8.86 3.74
CA ASP A 509 -38.65 7.44 3.42
C ASP A 509 -37.60 6.59 4.13
N CYS A 510 -36.66 7.22 4.85
CA CYS A 510 -35.56 6.56 5.53
C CYS A 510 -35.83 6.35 7.02
N PRO A 511 -35.37 5.23 7.59
CA PRO A 511 -35.49 4.99 9.02
C PRO A 511 -34.68 6.03 9.79
N ALA A 512 -35.17 6.41 10.96
CA ALA A 512 -34.45 7.32 11.84
C ALA A 512 -33.13 6.69 12.30
N ALA A 513 -32.05 7.46 12.25
CA ALA A 513 -30.75 7.04 12.76
C ALA A 513 -30.71 6.99 14.30
N PRO A 514 -29.84 6.15 14.89
CA PRO A 514 -29.55 6.20 16.32
C PRO A 514 -29.00 7.58 16.71
N LYS A 515 -29.51 8.14 17.81
CA LYS A 515 -29.08 9.42 18.37
C LYS A 515 -28.13 9.21 19.53
N TYR A 516 -26.95 9.82 19.44
CA TYR A 516 -25.94 9.72 20.49
C TYR A 516 -25.81 11.03 21.28
N GLY A 517 -25.60 10.93 22.60
CA GLY A 517 -25.47 12.09 23.48
C GLY A 517 -26.80 12.80 23.81
N SER A 518 -26.71 13.97 24.46
CA SER A 518 -27.87 14.77 24.86
C SER A 518 -28.51 15.58 23.73
N GLY A 519 -27.89 15.57 22.54
CA GLY A 519 -28.32 16.38 21.40
C GLY A 519 -27.93 17.85 21.50
N PRO A 520 -28.30 18.65 20.49
CA PRO A 520 -27.89 20.04 20.39
C PRO A 520 -28.43 20.85 21.56
N PRO A 521 -27.63 21.80 22.10
CA PRO A 521 -28.08 22.64 23.21
C PRO A 521 -29.28 23.50 22.79
N LYS A 522 -30.14 23.86 23.76
CA LYS A 522 -31.31 24.70 23.52
C LYS A 522 -30.95 26.11 23.00
N SER A 523 -29.77 26.61 23.38
CA SER A 523 -29.20 27.86 22.85
C SER A 523 -27.70 27.69 22.60
N CYS A 524 -27.19 28.39 21.60
CA CYS A 524 -25.78 28.35 21.20
C CYS A 524 -25.41 29.63 20.44
N LYS A 525 -24.11 29.85 20.24
CA LYS A 525 -23.64 30.83 19.27
C LYS A 525 -23.81 30.25 17.87
N LEU A 526 -24.61 30.92 17.05
CA LEU A 526 -24.80 30.55 15.64
C LEU A 526 -23.50 30.78 14.85
N PRO A 527 -23.28 30.03 13.76
CA PRO A 527 -22.12 30.22 12.91
C PRO A 527 -22.16 31.61 12.25
N THR A 528 -21.02 32.28 12.26
CA THR A 528 -20.86 33.62 11.69
C THR A 528 -19.60 33.69 10.84
N ASP A 529 -19.53 34.67 9.95
CA ASP A 529 -18.35 34.96 9.15
C ASP A 529 -17.68 36.24 9.64
N PRO A 530 -16.51 36.18 10.30
CA PRO A 530 -15.86 37.38 10.82
C PRO A 530 -15.37 38.33 9.72
N ASN A 531 -15.20 37.84 8.48
CA ASN A 531 -14.72 38.63 7.35
C ASN A 531 -15.87 39.15 6.47
N ASN A 532 -17.14 38.85 6.80
CA ASN A 532 -18.32 39.26 6.03
C ASN A 532 -18.17 39.01 4.52
N ARG A 533 -17.68 37.82 4.12
CA ARG A 533 -17.51 37.45 2.72
C ARG A 533 -18.85 37.51 1.98
N PRO A 534 -18.86 37.93 0.71
CA PRO A 534 -20.08 37.92 -0.09
C PRO A 534 -20.63 36.51 -0.22
N LYS A 535 -21.96 36.41 -0.39
CA LYS A 535 -22.63 35.13 -0.62
C LYS A 535 -22.06 34.43 -1.85
N SER A 536 -21.85 33.13 -1.75
CA SER A 536 -21.44 32.32 -2.89
C SER A 536 -22.64 32.13 -3.84
N LYS A 537 -22.37 32.03 -5.15
CA LYS A 537 -23.40 31.66 -6.13
C LYS A 537 -24.00 30.28 -5.84
N LEU A 538 -23.30 29.42 -5.11
CA LEU A 538 -23.84 28.15 -4.61
C LEU A 538 -25.16 28.33 -3.84
N GLU A 539 -25.27 29.41 -3.06
CA GLU A 539 -26.45 29.73 -2.24
C GLU A 539 -27.68 30.08 -3.08
N SER A 540 -27.53 30.31 -4.40
CA SER A 540 -28.67 30.60 -5.28
C SER A 540 -29.43 29.35 -5.73
N TRP A 541 -28.86 28.16 -5.53
CA TRP A 541 -29.44 26.91 -6.05
C TRP A 541 -29.38 25.74 -5.07
N PHE A 542 -28.39 25.70 -4.17
CA PHE A 542 -28.30 24.67 -3.14
C PHE A 542 -28.93 25.20 -1.86
N THR A 543 -30.13 24.71 -1.53
CA THR A 543 -30.95 25.27 -0.45
C THR A 543 -30.79 24.53 0.88
N LYS A 544 -31.28 25.14 1.96
CA LYS A 544 -31.32 24.52 3.29
C LYS A 544 -32.14 23.23 3.31
N GLU A 545 -33.24 23.21 2.56
CA GLU A 545 -34.14 22.06 2.44
C GLU A 545 -33.43 20.90 1.74
N MET A 546 -32.66 21.17 0.68
CA MET A 546 -31.84 20.16 0.01
C MET A 546 -30.78 19.59 0.95
N PHE A 547 -30.08 20.45 1.70
CA PHE A 547 -29.10 19.99 2.69
C PHE A 547 -29.74 19.10 3.75
N ALA A 548 -30.93 19.47 4.25
CA ALA A 548 -31.66 18.67 5.23
C ALA A 548 -32.15 17.33 4.67
N ASP A 549 -32.57 17.29 3.39
CA ASP A 549 -32.96 16.04 2.73
C ASP A 549 -31.76 15.12 2.45
N LEU A 550 -30.59 15.68 2.13
CA LEU A 550 -29.39 14.89 1.84
C LEU A 550 -28.70 14.36 3.09
N PHE A 551 -28.77 15.08 4.21
CA PHE A 551 -28.03 14.71 5.44
C PHE A 551 -28.92 14.66 6.69
N PRO A 552 -30.06 13.94 6.66
CA PRO A 552 -30.96 13.84 7.80
C PRO A 552 -30.32 13.20 9.04
N HIS A 553 -29.23 12.43 8.86
CA HIS A 553 -28.55 11.71 9.94
C HIS A 553 -27.28 12.42 10.43
N ALA A 554 -26.97 13.61 9.91
CA ALA A 554 -25.76 14.35 10.29
C ALA A 554 -25.65 14.54 11.82
N ASN A 555 -24.43 14.79 12.31
CA ASN A 555 -24.18 15.01 13.73
C ASN A 555 -24.71 13.86 14.60
N ILE A 556 -24.16 12.66 14.40
CA ILE A 556 -24.42 11.46 15.20
C ILE A 556 -25.92 11.16 15.38
N GLY A 557 -26.69 11.34 14.31
CA GLY A 557 -28.13 11.03 14.22
C GLY A 557 -29.08 12.16 14.60
N TRP A 558 -28.58 13.34 14.98
CA TRP A 558 -29.44 14.48 15.33
C TRP A 558 -29.92 15.30 14.13
N GLY A 559 -29.34 15.07 12.97
CA GLY A 559 -29.56 15.85 11.77
C GLY A 559 -28.84 17.20 11.79
N PRO A 560 -29.05 18.02 10.74
CA PRO A 560 -28.40 19.31 10.62
C PRO A 560 -28.99 20.30 11.62
N ASN A 561 -28.13 20.92 12.42
CA ASN A 561 -28.53 21.90 13.42
C ASN A 561 -27.49 23.03 13.49
N PRO A 562 -27.89 24.31 13.50
CA PRO A 562 -26.94 25.44 13.47
C PRO A 562 -26.06 25.51 14.73
N CYS A 563 -26.42 24.84 15.83
CA CYS A 563 -25.55 24.72 17.00
C CYS A 563 -24.42 23.69 16.83
N TYR A 564 -24.43 22.92 15.76
CA TYR A 564 -23.46 21.88 15.48
C TYR A 564 -22.65 22.16 14.21
N PRO A 565 -21.49 21.48 14.06
CA PRO A 565 -20.54 21.80 13.01
C PRO A 565 -21.06 21.48 11.61
N TYR A 566 -21.92 20.44 11.48
CA TYR A 566 -22.57 20.10 10.23
C TYR A 566 -23.98 20.69 10.17
N SER A 567 -24.07 21.90 9.61
CA SER A 567 -25.31 22.61 9.36
C SER A 567 -25.23 23.29 8.00
N TYR A 568 -26.40 23.66 7.45
CA TYR A 568 -26.44 24.40 6.19
C TYR A 568 -25.73 25.75 6.33
N GLU A 569 -25.94 26.45 7.44
CA GLU A 569 -25.31 27.73 7.73
C GLU A 569 -23.78 27.61 7.79
N SER A 570 -23.27 26.58 8.47
CA SER A 570 -21.84 26.29 8.49
C SER A 570 -21.28 25.99 7.10
N PHE A 571 -22.02 25.21 6.31
CA PHE A 571 -21.62 24.81 4.97
C PHE A 571 -21.52 26.01 4.02
N VAL A 572 -22.54 26.87 3.96
CA VAL A 572 -22.52 28.02 3.05
C VAL A 572 -21.51 29.08 3.48
N ILE A 573 -21.31 29.31 4.78
CA ILE A 573 -20.24 30.21 5.27
C ILE A 573 -18.87 29.68 4.84
N ALA A 574 -18.60 28.40 5.02
CA ALA A 574 -17.35 27.79 4.56
C ALA A 574 -17.16 27.92 3.04
N ALA A 575 -18.21 27.68 2.25
CA ALA A 575 -18.16 27.79 0.80
C ALA A 575 -17.84 29.21 0.28
N ARG A 576 -18.17 30.27 1.02
CA ARG A 576 -17.83 31.66 0.63
C ARG A 576 -16.32 31.92 0.57
N TYR A 577 -15.52 31.13 1.29
CA TYR A 577 -14.06 31.20 1.25
C TYR A 577 -13.46 30.48 0.03
N PHE A 578 -14.27 29.70 -0.69
CA PHE A 578 -13.88 28.97 -1.89
C PHE A 578 -14.83 29.35 -3.04
N PRO A 579 -14.74 30.58 -3.58
CA PRO A 579 -15.76 31.13 -4.47
C PRO A 579 -15.95 30.35 -5.78
N SER A 580 -14.99 29.50 -6.19
CA SER A 580 -15.11 28.61 -7.36
C SER A 580 -15.83 27.29 -7.08
N PHE A 581 -15.97 26.88 -5.82
CA PHE A 581 -16.59 25.62 -5.44
C PHE A 581 -18.09 25.63 -5.72
N GLY A 582 -18.56 24.71 -6.57
CA GLY A 582 -19.96 24.63 -6.98
C GLY A 582 -20.45 25.81 -7.82
N THR A 583 -19.53 26.57 -8.43
CA THR A 583 -19.86 27.80 -9.20
C THR A 583 -19.00 27.99 -10.46
N SER A 584 -17.92 27.21 -10.63
CA SER A 584 -17.03 27.28 -11.79
C SER A 584 -17.50 26.37 -12.93
N SER A 585 -17.24 26.77 -14.17
CA SER A 585 -17.51 25.97 -15.36
C SER A 585 -16.41 26.18 -16.40
N PRO A 586 -15.19 25.70 -16.13
CA PRO A 586 -14.02 26.00 -16.97
C PRO A 586 -13.95 25.14 -18.23
N ASN A 587 -14.77 24.09 -18.33
CA ASN A 587 -14.77 23.13 -19.42
C ASN A 587 -16.04 23.26 -20.29
N LYS A 588 -16.02 22.64 -21.48
CA LYS A 588 -17.15 22.68 -22.45
C LYS A 588 -17.91 21.35 -22.52
N GLU A 589 -17.39 20.32 -21.86
CA GLU A 589 -17.92 18.96 -21.80
C GLU A 589 -19.25 18.92 -21.05
N TYR A 590 -19.34 19.72 -19.99
CA TYR A 590 -20.53 19.88 -19.16
C TYR A 590 -21.04 21.32 -19.20
N SER A 591 -22.35 21.49 -19.08
CA SER A 591 -22.96 22.81 -18.90
C SER A 591 -22.51 23.44 -17.58
N ALA A 592 -22.78 24.73 -17.41
CA ALA A 592 -22.48 25.42 -16.16
C ALA A 592 -23.17 24.75 -14.96
N GLU A 593 -24.47 24.47 -15.07
CA GLU A 593 -25.25 23.80 -14.03
C GLU A 593 -24.73 22.38 -13.74
N GLU A 594 -24.34 21.64 -14.79
CA GLU A 594 -23.75 20.31 -14.65
C GLU A 594 -22.42 20.36 -13.89
N ASN A 595 -21.52 21.31 -14.22
CA ASN A 595 -20.25 21.47 -13.49
C ASN A 595 -20.48 21.82 -12.01
N TYR A 596 -21.37 22.78 -11.73
CA TYR A 596 -21.66 23.23 -10.36
C TYR A 596 -22.13 22.07 -9.47
N ARG A 597 -23.05 21.26 -9.99
CA ARG A 597 -23.64 20.14 -9.26
C ARG A 597 -22.72 18.94 -9.17
N ARG A 598 -21.92 18.66 -10.20
CA ARG A 598 -20.91 17.58 -10.17
C ARG A 598 -19.81 17.87 -9.15
N ASP A 599 -19.37 19.13 -9.03
CA ASP A 599 -18.40 19.54 -8.03
C ASP A 599 -18.91 19.29 -6.61
N LEU A 600 -20.16 19.71 -6.33
CA LEU A 600 -20.81 19.47 -5.05
C LEU A 600 -21.02 17.96 -4.78
N ALA A 601 -21.46 17.20 -5.78
CA ALA A 601 -21.65 15.75 -5.68
C ALA A 601 -20.35 15.02 -5.35
N ALA A 602 -19.22 15.42 -5.95
CA ALA A 602 -17.93 14.81 -5.70
C ALA A 602 -17.48 15.03 -4.25
N PHE A 603 -17.58 16.28 -3.74
CA PHE A 603 -17.28 16.57 -2.35
C PHE A 603 -18.11 15.70 -1.39
N PHE A 604 -19.42 15.61 -1.61
CA PHE A 604 -20.30 14.80 -0.77
C PHE A 604 -20.00 13.30 -0.87
N ALA A 605 -19.69 12.79 -2.05
CA ALA A 605 -19.34 11.38 -2.25
C ALA A 605 -18.13 10.97 -1.40
N HIS A 606 -17.13 11.84 -1.27
CA HIS A 606 -16.00 11.60 -0.38
C HIS A 606 -16.42 11.66 1.08
N ALA A 607 -17.23 12.65 1.47
CA ALA A 607 -17.72 12.78 2.83
C ALA A 607 -18.54 11.57 3.33
N ILE A 608 -19.31 10.92 2.46
CA ILE A 608 -20.01 9.66 2.79
C ILE A 608 -19.01 8.59 3.25
N GLN A 609 -17.94 8.39 2.49
CA GLN A 609 -16.96 7.36 2.82
C GLN A 609 -16.21 7.71 4.11
N GLU A 610 -15.87 8.98 4.34
CA GLU A 610 -15.09 9.39 5.53
C GLU A 610 -15.93 9.48 6.80
N THR A 611 -17.16 9.97 6.71
CA THR A 611 -17.97 10.35 7.88
C THR A 611 -19.36 9.77 7.88
N GLY A 612 -19.68 8.88 6.96
CA GLY A 612 -21.00 8.27 6.86
C GLY A 612 -21.34 7.34 8.02
N GLU A 613 -22.62 7.22 8.33
CA GLU A 613 -23.19 6.20 9.21
C GLU A 613 -22.82 4.78 8.74
N ASN A 614 -22.80 4.58 7.42
CA ASN A 614 -22.47 3.31 6.77
C ASN A 614 -23.33 2.13 7.28
N ASP A 615 -24.63 2.33 7.51
CA ASP A 615 -25.54 1.27 7.98
C ASP A 615 -25.81 0.21 6.90
N TYR A 616 -25.01 -0.86 6.91
CA TYR A 616 -25.21 -2.04 6.06
C TYR A 616 -26.54 -2.77 6.36
N GLY A 617 -27.09 -2.61 7.57
CA GLY A 617 -28.34 -3.21 8.00
C GLY A 617 -29.53 -2.80 7.14
N LEU A 618 -29.48 -1.64 6.49
CA LEU A 618 -30.51 -1.18 5.54
C LEU A 618 -30.72 -2.21 4.42
N TYR A 619 -29.66 -2.81 3.88
CA TYR A 619 -29.75 -3.76 2.76
C TYR A 619 -30.41 -5.09 3.14
N HIS A 620 -30.59 -5.37 4.44
CA HIS A 620 -31.34 -6.52 4.94
C HIS A 620 -32.81 -6.21 5.25
N LYS A 621 -33.16 -4.92 5.37
CA LYS A 621 -34.49 -4.46 5.85
C LYS A 621 -35.37 -3.90 4.73
N MET A 622 -34.81 -3.54 3.59
CA MET A 622 -35.53 -2.92 2.48
C MET A 622 -34.94 -3.32 1.13
N THR A 623 -35.61 -2.92 0.04
CA THR A 623 -35.11 -3.19 -1.31
C THR A 623 -33.75 -2.52 -1.53
N LYS A 624 -32.93 -3.04 -2.45
CA LYS A 624 -31.61 -2.47 -2.76
C LYS A 624 -31.67 -0.98 -3.13
N GLU A 625 -32.71 -0.57 -3.85
CA GLU A 625 -32.93 0.83 -4.24
C GLU A 625 -33.21 1.72 -3.01
N GLN A 626 -34.15 1.30 -2.14
CA GLN A 626 -34.45 2.02 -0.91
C GLN A 626 -33.24 2.06 0.02
N ALA A 627 -32.54 0.93 0.18
CA ALA A 627 -31.35 0.83 1.01
C ALA A 627 -30.26 1.78 0.53
N ARG A 628 -30.05 1.87 -0.78
CA ARG A 628 -29.11 2.81 -1.40
C ARG A 628 -29.49 4.27 -1.14
N ASN A 629 -30.76 4.61 -1.31
CA ASN A 629 -31.29 5.96 -1.09
C ASN A 629 -31.14 6.42 0.37
N CYS A 630 -31.18 5.50 1.32
CA CYS A 630 -30.98 5.80 2.74
C CYS A 630 -29.52 5.73 3.17
N PHE A 631 -28.74 4.77 2.65
CA PHE A 631 -27.33 4.63 2.97
C PHE A 631 -26.53 5.90 2.64
N TYR A 632 -26.75 6.49 1.46
CA TYR A 632 -26.05 7.72 1.06
C TYR A 632 -26.58 8.99 1.72
N ARG A 633 -27.71 8.92 2.43
CA ARG A 633 -28.19 9.99 3.32
C ARG A 633 -27.56 9.96 4.72
N GLY A 634 -26.79 8.91 5.02
CA GLY A 634 -26.02 8.78 6.24
C GLY A 634 -24.77 9.68 6.32
N GLY A 635 -24.57 10.62 5.40
CA GLY A 635 -23.39 11.50 5.37
C GLY A 635 -23.29 12.46 6.55
N PHE A 636 -22.05 12.92 6.83
CA PHE A 636 -21.75 13.83 7.95
C PHE A 636 -22.21 13.31 9.32
N PHE A 637 -22.29 11.99 9.48
CA PHE A 637 -22.68 11.36 10.73
C PHE A 637 -21.60 11.57 11.79
N ASN A 638 -20.35 11.26 11.44
CA ASN A 638 -19.23 11.25 12.38
C ASN A 638 -18.48 12.60 12.43
N TRP A 639 -18.19 13.07 13.64
CA TRP A 639 -17.28 14.20 13.87
C TRP A 639 -15.81 13.78 13.90
N PHE A 640 -15.56 12.62 14.50
CA PHE A 640 -14.24 12.10 14.82
C PHE A 640 -14.04 10.72 14.19
N GLU A 641 -12.79 10.41 13.91
CA GLU A 641 -12.38 9.11 13.40
C GLU A 641 -12.78 7.99 14.37
N GLY A 642 -13.32 6.89 13.83
CA GLY A 642 -13.88 5.79 14.61
C GLY A 642 -15.33 6.01 15.07
N GLY A 643 -15.91 7.17 14.78
CA GLY A 643 -17.33 7.46 14.99
C GLY A 643 -17.73 7.67 16.46
N PRO A 644 -19.04 7.56 16.79
CA PRO A 644 -19.48 7.66 18.18
C PRO A 644 -18.84 6.49 18.94
N THR A 645 -18.16 6.77 20.06
CA THR A 645 -17.30 5.83 20.81
C THR A 645 -15.89 5.59 20.25
N SER A 646 -15.35 6.58 19.52
CA SER A 646 -13.95 6.56 19.06
C SER A 646 -12.99 6.11 20.15
N GLY A 647 -12.24 5.03 19.87
CA GLY A 647 -11.25 4.47 20.77
C GLY A 647 -10.06 5.40 21.04
N PHE A 648 -9.97 6.56 20.40
CA PHE A 648 -8.96 7.57 20.66
C PHE A 648 -9.32 8.50 21.81
N LEU A 649 -10.61 8.62 22.12
CA LEU A 649 -11.11 9.61 23.07
C LEU A 649 -11.12 9.07 24.51
N PRO A 650 -11.08 9.95 25.52
CA PRO A 650 -11.24 9.55 26.92
C PRO A 650 -12.58 8.84 27.17
N PRO A 651 -12.66 7.86 28.10
CA PRO A 651 -13.92 7.17 28.40
C PRO A 651 -15.07 8.08 28.86
N ASN A 652 -14.75 9.20 29.50
CA ASN A 652 -15.72 10.21 29.94
C ASN A 652 -16.07 11.27 28.88
N ALA A 653 -15.48 11.16 27.68
CA ALA A 653 -15.71 12.02 26.53
C ALA A 653 -15.77 11.15 25.25
N PRO A 654 -16.77 10.27 25.12
CA PRO A 654 -16.79 9.21 24.10
C PRO A 654 -16.99 9.71 22.65
N GLY A 655 -17.05 11.03 22.41
CA GLY A 655 -17.30 11.60 21.08
C GLY A 655 -18.77 11.93 20.82
N HIS A 656 -19.54 12.16 21.88
CA HIS A 656 -20.97 12.48 21.80
C HIS A 656 -21.24 14.00 21.73
N GLN A 657 -20.18 14.81 21.79
CA GLN A 657 -20.23 16.26 21.52
C GLN A 657 -18.93 16.71 20.86
N PRO A 658 -18.91 17.82 20.08
CA PRO A 658 -17.70 18.28 19.40
C PRO A 658 -16.54 18.66 20.33
N SER A 659 -16.81 18.97 21.60
CA SER A 659 -15.77 19.26 22.60
C SER A 659 -15.02 18.02 23.08
N ASP A 660 -15.56 16.82 22.88
CA ASP A 660 -14.94 15.58 23.39
C ASP A 660 -13.57 15.31 22.76
N GLY A 661 -13.32 15.84 21.56
CA GLY A 661 -12.06 15.72 20.82
C GLY A 661 -10.90 16.58 21.34
N ASP A 662 -11.06 17.30 22.46
CA ASP A 662 -10.03 18.15 23.08
C ASP A 662 -8.82 17.34 23.57
N LYS A 663 -9.05 16.06 23.88
CA LYS A 663 -8.04 15.16 24.40
C LYS A 663 -8.14 13.80 23.72
N CYS A 664 -7.03 13.10 23.70
CA CYS A 664 -6.94 11.76 23.13
C CYS A 664 -5.86 10.94 23.83
N ASN A 665 -5.95 9.63 23.69
CA ASN A 665 -4.86 8.72 24.03
C ASN A 665 -3.77 8.75 22.94
N THR A 666 -2.72 7.95 23.13
CA THR A 666 -1.59 7.86 22.19
C THR A 666 -2.02 7.53 20.76
N GLY A 667 -3.09 6.76 20.58
CA GLY A 667 -3.62 6.39 19.26
C GLY A 667 -4.17 7.59 18.48
N GLY A 668 -4.70 8.61 19.15
CA GLY A 668 -5.25 9.81 18.50
C GLY A 668 -4.25 10.94 18.26
N VAL A 669 -2.97 10.76 18.58
CA VAL A 669 -1.98 11.84 18.49
C VAL A 669 -1.72 12.22 17.03
N TYR A 670 -1.48 11.24 16.15
CA TYR A 670 -1.21 11.43 14.70
C TYR A 670 -0.19 12.56 14.43
N CYS A 671 0.96 12.46 15.09
CA CYS A 671 2.05 13.42 14.94
C CYS A 671 3.20 12.79 14.15
N SER A 672 3.61 13.47 13.07
CA SER A 672 4.90 13.23 12.40
C SER A 672 5.91 14.27 12.89
N ALA A 673 7.03 13.82 13.46
CA ALA A 673 8.03 14.68 14.10
C ALA A 673 9.45 14.37 13.63
N ASP A 674 9.73 14.63 12.35
CA ASP A 674 11.09 14.79 11.83
C ASP A 674 11.54 16.26 11.89
N ALA A 675 12.81 16.55 11.62
CA ALA A 675 13.37 17.90 11.69
C ALA A 675 12.65 18.93 10.79
N THR A 676 12.15 18.49 9.63
CA THR A 676 11.39 19.34 8.70
C THR A 676 9.99 19.57 9.22
N THR A 677 9.28 18.50 9.57
CA THR A 677 7.90 18.61 10.05
C THR A 677 7.81 19.34 11.40
N GLU A 678 8.78 19.17 12.30
CA GLU A 678 8.84 19.91 13.58
C GLU A 678 9.09 21.41 13.36
N TYR A 679 9.82 21.79 12.31
CA TYR A 679 10.04 23.21 11.99
C TYR A 679 8.78 23.88 11.42
N PHE A 680 8.13 23.24 10.44
CA PHE A 680 6.97 23.84 9.76
C PHE A 680 5.68 23.67 10.57
N TYR A 681 5.46 22.49 11.13
CA TYR A 681 4.20 22.06 11.74
C TYR A 681 4.44 21.31 13.06
N PRO A 682 5.06 21.96 14.06
CA PRO A 682 5.44 21.31 15.31
C PRO A 682 4.26 20.67 16.00
N CYS A 683 4.50 19.49 16.59
CA CYS A 683 3.48 18.82 17.37
C CYS A 683 3.30 19.47 18.74
N SER A 684 2.05 19.62 19.16
CA SER A 684 1.73 20.10 20.49
C SER A 684 2.19 19.08 21.54
N LYS A 685 3.04 19.54 22.47
CA LYS A 685 3.58 18.72 23.58
C LYS A 685 2.66 18.70 24.80
N GLY A 686 1.47 19.31 24.69
CA GLY A 686 0.53 19.46 25.80
C GLY A 686 -0.06 18.12 26.25
N LYS A 687 -0.20 17.98 27.56
CA LYS A 687 -0.83 16.83 28.22
C LYS A 687 -1.80 17.31 29.30
N SER A 688 -2.81 16.50 29.57
CA SER A 688 -3.74 16.68 30.68
C SER A 688 -4.01 15.32 31.31
N GLY A 689 -3.37 15.06 32.45
CA GLY A 689 -3.33 13.71 33.03
C GLY A 689 -2.61 12.73 32.11
N SER A 690 -3.22 11.57 31.86
CA SER A 690 -2.73 10.53 30.95
C SER A 690 -3.02 10.80 29.47
N PHE A 691 -3.73 11.89 29.15
CA PHE A 691 -4.15 12.21 27.78
C PHE A 691 -3.30 13.33 27.16
N PHE A 692 -3.23 13.33 25.84
CA PHE A 692 -2.60 14.36 25.03
C PHE A 692 -3.63 15.42 24.65
N THR A 693 -3.18 16.65 24.46
CA THR A 693 -3.99 17.74 23.88
C THR A 693 -3.62 18.01 22.42
N GLY A 694 -2.46 17.53 21.97
CA GLY A 694 -2.04 17.52 20.57
C GLY A 694 -2.61 16.33 19.81
N CYS A 695 -3.91 16.36 19.56
CA CYS A 695 -4.64 15.24 18.95
C CYS A 695 -4.97 15.54 17.48
N TYR A 696 -4.22 14.98 16.54
CA TYR A 696 -4.40 15.24 15.10
C TYR A 696 -5.11 14.11 14.34
N PHE A 697 -5.88 13.27 15.03
CA PHE A 697 -6.77 12.29 14.39
C PHE A 697 -7.86 12.96 13.54
N GLY A 698 -8.53 12.17 12.69
CA GLY A 698 -9.50 12.66 11.71
C GLY A 698 -10.60 13.54 12.29
N ARG A 699 -10.79 14.73 11.69
CA ARG A 699 -11.89 15.66 11.99
C ARG A 699 -12.52 16.25 10.74
N GLY A 700 -13.80 16.59 10.85
CA GLY A 700 -14.57 17.21 9.77
C GLY A 700 -15.01 16.22 8.69
N ALA A 701 -15.69 16.74 7.68
CA ALA A 701 -16.33 15.96 6.62
C ALA A 701 -15.39 15.04 5.82
N ILE A 702 -14.12 15.43 5.65
CA ILE A 702 -13.09 14.63 4.96
C ILE A 702 -12.05 14.04 5.93
N GLN A 703 -12.26 14.17 7.25
CA GLN A 703 -11.39 13.60 8.28
C GLN A 703 -9.92 14.03 8.12
N ILE A 704 -9.67 15.35 8.03
CA ILE A 704 -8.29 15.85 7.95
C ILE A 704 -7.49 15.36 9.15
N SER A 705 -6.30 14.84 8.88
CA SER A 705 -5.49 14.08 9.84
C SER A 705 -4.02 14.46 9.74
N TYR A 706 -3.28 14.29 10.83
CA TYR A 706 -1.87 14.63 11.01
C TYR A 706 -1.54 16.13 11.15
N ASN A 707 -0.57 16.42 12.01
CA ASN A 707 -0.07 17.76 12.29
C ASN A 707 0.26 18.58 11.03
N TYR A 708 0.83 17.98 9.98
CA TYR A 708 1.16 18.71 8.76
C TYR A 708 -0.07 19.21 7.99
N ASN A 709 -1.20 18.48 7.99
CA ASN A 709 -2.43 18.97 7.36
C ASN A 709 -3.08 20.07 8.21
N TYR A 710 -3.10 19.89 9.53
CA TYR A 710 -3.58 20.94 10.45
C TYR A 710 -2.74 22.21 10.33
N GLY A 711 -1.42 22.09 10.25
CA GLY A 711 -0.51 23.21 10.11
C GLY A 711 -0.63 23.91 8.76
N ALA A 712 -0.78 23.15 7.67
CA ALA A 712 -1.02 23.73 6.35
C ALA A 712 -2.38 24.46 6.27
N PHE A 713 -3.43 23.88 6.86
CA PHE A 713 -4.73 24.56 6.97
C PHE A 713 -4.65 25.81 7.86
N GLN A 714 -3.90 25.75 8.96
CA GLN A 714 -3.66 26.91 9.82
C GLN A 714 -2.99 28.06 9.06
N GLN A 715 -2.00 27.74 8.23
CA GLN A 715 -1.33 28.74 7.40
C GLN A 715 -2.31 29.38 6.41
N TRP A 716 -3.15 28.56 5.77
CA TRP A 716 -4.19 29.08 4.89
C TRP A 716 -5.20 29.97 5.65
N LEU A 717 -5.61 29.62 6.87
CA LEU A 717 -6.47 30.47 7.70
C LEU A 717 -5.84 31.84 7.97
N LYS A 718 -4.53 31.90 8.24
CA LYS A 718 -3.81 33.17 8.39
C LYS A 718 -3.86 34.02 7.13
N GLU A 719 -3.72 33.41 5.94
CA GLU A 719 -3.90 34.11 4.65
C GLU A 719 -5.32 34.69 4.51
N GLN A 720 -6.31 34.07 5.16
CA GLN A 720 -7.69 34.56 5.20
C GLN A 720 -7.97 35.52 6.37
N ASN A 721 -6.93 36.03 7.04
CA ASN A 721 -7.02 36.88 8.23
C ASN A 721 -7.76 36.22 9.41
N ILE A 722 -7.63 34.90 9.54
CA ILE A 722 -8.19 34.11 10.66
C ILE A 722 -7.01 33.56 11.45
N HIS A 723 -6.79 34.12 12.64
CA HIS A 723 -5.63 33.81 13.48
C HIS A 723 -6.02 32.82 14.58
N LEU A 724 -5.90 31.53 14.29
CA LEU A 724 -6.15 30.44 15.23
C LEU A 724 -4.93 29.54 15.32
N ASP A 725 -4.66 29.03 16.53
CA ASP A 725 -3.58 28.07 16.77
C ASP A 725 -4.16 26.66 16.88
N ILE A 726 -4.55 26.11 15.73
CA ILE A 726 -5.10 24.76 15.60
C ILE A 726 -4.02 23.68 15.64
N LEU A 727 -2.73 24.02 15.54
CA LEU A 727 -1.65 23.10 15.88
C LEU A 727 -1.61 22.88 17.40
N LYS A 728 -1.77 23.93 18.20
CA LYS A 728 -1.83 23.82 19.66
C LYS A 728 -3.16 23.28 20.16
N GLN A 729 -4.26 23.66 19.52
CA GLN A 729 -5.64 23.26 19.87
C GLN A 729 -6.38 22.65 18.66
N PRO A 730 -6.06 21.40 18.28
CA PRO A 730 -6.62 20.77 17.07
C PRO A 730 -8.13 20.67 17.05
N ASN A 731 -8.76 20.55 18.23
CA ASN A 731 -10.21 20.38 18.31
C ASN A 731 -11.01 21.63 17.92
N LEU A 732 -10.36 22.79 17.79
CA LEU A 732 -10.98 23.98 17.18
C LEU A 732 -11.55 23.70 15.80
N VAL A 733 -11.01 22.73 15.05
CA VAL A 733 -11.59 22.30 13.76
C VAL A 733 -13.05 21.88 13.91
N MET A 734 -13.44 21.29 15.05
CA MET A 734 -14.82 20.86 15.29
C MET A 734 -15.62 21.84 16.15
N THR A 735 -14.99 22.63 17.01
CA THR A 735 -15.72 23.48 17.98
C THR A 735 -15.85 24.93 17.55
N HIS A 736 -15.01 25.41 16.63
CA HIS A 736 -15.00 26.80 16.24
C HIS A 736 -16.09 27.11 15.19
N MET A 737 -16.90 28.14 15.47
CA MET A 737 -18.08 28.52 14.67
C MET A 737 -18.01 29.96 14.11
N ASN A 738 -16.91 30.70 14.33
CA ASN A 738 -16.75 32.09 13.86
C ASN A 738 -15.36 32.33 13.23
N PRO A 739 -15.02 31.70 12.09
CA PRO A 739 -15.92 30.95 11.21
C PRO A 739 -16.00 29.45 11.52
N PRO A 740 -17.01 28.74 10.99
CA PRO A 740 -17.17 27.29 11.13
C PRO A 740 -16.04 26.53 10.43
N LEU A 741 -15.21 25.82 11.20
CA LEU A 741 -14.00 25.18 10.67
C LEU A 741 -14.19 23.77 10.11
N ALA A 742 -15.17 22.99 10.58
CA ALA A 742 -15.27 21.57 10.23
C ALA A 742 -15.46 21.32 8.73
N ILE A 743 -16.37 22.08 8.10
CA ILE A 743 -16.57 22.05 6.64
C ILE A 743 -15.45 22.82 5.94
N MET A 744 -15.00 23.95 6.49
CA MET A 744 -13.96 24.79 5.87
C MET A 744 -12.63 24.05 5.70
N ALA A 745 -12.21 23.28 6.70
CA ALA A 745 -11.02 22.42 6.63
C ALA A 745 -11.17 21.32 5.57
N SER A 746 -12.37 20.78 5.43
CA SER A 746 -12.66 19.73 4.44
C SER A 746 -12.69 20.29 3.01
N LEU A 747 -13.28 21.47 2.82
CA LEU A 747 -13.22 22.19 1.54
C LEU A 747 -11.79 22.63 1.22
N TRP A 748 -11.02 23.09 2.20
CA TRP A 748 -9.60 23.40 2.01
C TRP A 748 -8.87 22.19 1.43
N PHE A 749 -9.04 21.00 2.01
CA PHE A 749 -8.40 19.79 1.48
C PHE A 749 -8.86 19.45 0.06
N TYR A 750 -10.17 19.52 -0.21
CA TYR A 750 -10.74 19.24 -1.53
C TYR A 750 -10.27 20.23 -2.62
N MET A 751 -10.05 21.49 -2.25
CA MET A 751 -9.71 22.60 -3.14
C MET A 751 -8.20 22.87 -3.26
N THR A 752 -7.35 22.22 -2.46
CA THR A 752 -5.91 22.53 -2.37
C THR A 752 -5.06 21.40 -2.95
N PRO A 753 -4.25 21.66 -3.98
CA PRO A 753 -3.29 20.68 -4.50
C PRO A 753 -2.14 20.46 -3.51
N GLN A 754 -1.66 19.22 -3.46
CA GLN A 754 -0.49 18.81 -2.67
C GLN A 754 0.45 18.03 -3.59
N PRO A 755 1.35 18.71 -4.33
CA PRO A 755 2.17 18.09 -5.37
C PRO A 755 2.86 16.80 -4.89
N PRO A 756 2.79 15.71 -5.68
CA PRO A 756 2.32 15.64 -7.08
C PRO A 756 0.79 15.48 -7.23
N LYS A 757 0.01 15.52 -6.16
CA LYS A 757 -1.45 15.40 -6.22
C LYS A 757 -2.09 16.73 -6.66
N PRO A 758 -2.94 16.76 -7.69
CA PRO A 758 -3.77 17.91 -8.00
C PRO A 758 -4.88 18.08 -6.95
N ALA A 759 -5.58 19.22 -6.95
CA ALA A 759 -6.78 19.37 -6.14
C ALA A 759 -7.88 18.44 -6.69
N MET A 760 -8.73 17.94 -5.81
CA MET A 760 -9.87 17.09 -6.21
C MET A 760 -10.86 17.91 -7.06
N HIS A 761 -11.09 19.18 -6.68
CA HIS A 761 -11.84 20.14 -7.49
C HIS A 761 -11.32 20.24 -8.93
N ASP A 762 -10.01 20.42 -9.10
CA ASP A 762 -9.39 20.59 -10.41
C ASP A 762 -9.56 19.33 -11.28
N ILE A 763 -9.55 18.14 -10.68
CA ILE A 763 -9.85 16.88 -11.38
C ILE A 763 -11.29 16.87 -11.92
N VAL A 764 -12.26 17.20 -11.06
CA VAL A 764 -13.70 17.17 -11.40
C VAL A 764 -14.04 18.25 -12.42
N MET A 765 -13.36 19.39 -12.35
CA MET A 765 -13.50 20.52 -13.28
C MET A 765 -12.70 20.35 -14.58
N GLY A 766 -11.74 19.42 -14.62
CA GLY A 766 -10.91 19.16 -15.78
C GLY A 766 -9.74 20.13 -15.96
N GLN A 767 -9.28 20.77 -14.88
CA GLN A 767 -8.18 21.73 -14.86
C GLN A 767 -6.91 21.14 -14.24
N TRP A 768 -6.52 19.92 -14.63
CA TRP A 768 -5.41 19.20 -14.03
C TRP A 768 -4.54 18.54 -15.10
N GLY A 769 -3.23 18.46 -14.83
CA GLY A 769 -2.28 17.74 -15.67
C GLY A 769 -2.22 16.26 -15.28
N ALA A 770 -2.76 15.39 -16.11
CA ALA A 770 -2.72 13.95 -15.86
C ALA A 770 -1.38 13.32 -16.26
N GLY A 771 -0.58 14.01 -17.08
CA GLY A 771 0.59 13.46 -17.72
C GLY A 771 0.25 12.63 -18.96
N GLN A 772 1.17 12.60 -19.91
CA GLN A 772 0.95 12.10 -21.27
C GLN A 772 0.36 10.67 -21.32
N GLN A 773 0.84 9.74 -20.50
CA GLN A 773 0.37 8.35 -20.50
C GLN A 773 -1.09 8.23 -20.03
N ASN A 774 -1.45 8.97 -18.98
CA ASN A 774 -2.81 8.98 -18.45
C ASN A 774 -3.76 9.66 -19.44
N GLU A 775 -3.34 10.76 -20.06
CA GLU A 775 -4.13 11.43 -21.09
C GLU A 775 -4.40 10.54 -22.31
N GLN A 776 -3.40 9.76 -22.75
CA GLN A 776 -3.55 8.76 -23.81
C GLN A 776 -4.52 7.65 -23.42
N ALA A 777 -4.55 7.27 -22.15
CA ALA A 777 -5.51 6.31 -21.62
C ALA A 777 -6.90 6.90 -21.34
N GLY A 778 -7.11 8.20 -21.61
CA GLY A 778 -8.38 8.90 -21.43
C GLY A 778 -8.62 9.47 -20.02
N TYR A 779 -7.65 9.37 -19.12
CA TYR A 779 -7.69 10.01 -17.80
C TYR A 779 -7.32 11.49 -17.94
N LYS A 780 -8.23 12.28 -18.49
CA LYS A 780 -8.07 13.72 -18.69
C LYS A 780 -9.43 14.42 -18.68
N GLY A 781 -9.40 15.73 -18.51
CA GLY A 781 -10.63 16.52 -18.46
C GLY A 781 -11.45 16.23 -17.20
N PRO A 782 -12.75 16.60 -17.19
CA PRO A 782 -13.58 16.61 -15.99
C PRO A 782 -14.07 15.21 -15.58
N ILE A 783 -13.29 14.49 -14.77
CA ILE A 783 -13.55 13.10 -14.35
C ILE A 783 -13.58 12.95 -12.82
N PHE A 784 -13.94 11.77 -12.31
CA PHE A 784 -14.04 11.53 -10.86
C PHE A 784 -12.95 10.62 -10.31
N GLY A 785 -12.64 9.49 -10.98
CA GLY A 785 -11.79 8.43 -10.40
C GLY A 785 -10.49 8.87 -9.71
N PRO A 786 -9.66 9.74 -10.31
CA PRO A 786 -8.42 10.18 -9.69
C PRO A 786 -8.57 10.91 -8.34
N THR A 787 -9.76 11.41 -7.98
CA THR A 787 -9.98 12.01 -6.66
C THR A 787 -9.77 10.99 -5.54
N SER A 788 -10.09 9.71 -5.77
CA SER A 788 -9.88 8.62 -4.81
C SER A 788 -8.39 8.32 -4.56
N LEU A 789 -7.51 8.63 -5.53
CA LEU A 789 -6.05 8.60 -5.32
C LEU A 789 -5.58 9.71 -4.39
N VAL A 790 -6.15 10.91 -4.55
CA VAL A 790 -5.73 12.10 -3.79
C VAL A 790 -6.01 11.88 -2.30
N ILE A 791 -7.24 11.44 -1.98
CA ILE A 791 -7.71 11.31 -0.60
C ILE A 791 -7.08 10.14 0.15
N ASN A 792 -7.04 8.93 -0.43
CA ASN A 792 -6.58 7.75 0.32
C ASN A 792 -5.90 6.66 -0.54
N ASN A 793 -5.43 7.01 -1.75
CA ASN A 793 -4.77 6.05 -2.66
C ASN A 793 -5.62 4.78 -2.97
N GLU A 794 -6.95 4.91 -3.00
CA GLU A 794 -7.89 3.80 -3.18
C GLU A 794 -8.25 3.65 -4.66
N CYS A 795 -7.86 2.53 -5.30
CA CYS A 795 -8.15 2.22 -6.71
C CYS A 795 -8.73 0.80 -6.97
N GLY A 796 -9.57 0.30 -6.06
CA GLY A 796 -10.17 -1.04 -6.18
C GLY A 796 -11.26 -1.20 -7.27
N GLY A 797 -11.84 -0.09 -7.72
CA GLY A 797 -12.95 0.02 -8.66
C GLY A 797 -14.31 -0.28 -8.05
N LEU A 798 -15.33 -0.30 -8.90
CA LEU A 798 -16.66 -0.78 -8.56
C LEU A 798 -16.65 -2.30 -8.36
N SER A 799 -17.27 -2.78 -7.28
CA SER A 799 -17.57 -4.20 -7.04
C SER A 799 -18.98 -4.54 -7.48
N ALA A 800 -19.26 -5.82 -7.74
CA ALA A 800 -20.61 -6.29 -8.03
C ALA A 800 -21.56 -6.13 -6.83
N ASP A 801 -21.02 -6.26 -5.61
CA ASP A 801 -21.80 -6.19 -4.38
C ASP A 801 -22.19 -4.74 -4.00
N GLU A 802 -23.38 -4.61 -3.41
CA GLU A 802 -23.93 -3.36 -2.87
C GLU A 802 -24.15 -3.47 -1.35
N PRO A 803 -23.74 -2.46 -0.56
CA PRO A 803 -23.06 -1.24 -0.98
C PRO A 803 -21.56 -1.46 -1.31
N GLY A 804 -21.06 -2.70 -1.17
CA GLY A 804 -19.69 -3.14 -1.41
C GLY A 804 -18.71 -2.79 -0.29
N GLY A 805 -17.56 -3.47 -0.26
CA GLY A 805 -16.60 -3.39 0.86
C GLY A 805 -15.58 -2.26 0.74
N GLY A 806 -15.02 -2.02 -0.45
CA GLY A 806 -13.91 -1.10 -0.66
C GLY A 806 -14.29 0.39 -0.62
N GLY A 807 -13.38 1.24 -0.15
CA GLY A 807 -13.57 2.69 -0.03
C GLY A 807 -13.86 3.38 -1.37
N GLU A 808 -13.09 3.09 -2.42
CA GLU A 808 -13.35 3.64 -3.76
C GLU A 808 -14.72 3.21 -4.31
N ASN A 809 -15.12 1.95 -4.11
CA ASN A 809 -16.43 1.48 -4.56
C ASN A 809 -17.56 2.31 -3.93
N ARG A 810 -17.48 2.59 -2.62
CA ARG A 810 -18.49 3.42 -1.93
C ARG A 810 -18.49 4.86 -2.44
N ARG A 811 -17.31 5.46 -2.68
CA ARG A 811 -17.19 6.81 -3.28
C ARG A 811 -17.82 6.89 -4.66
N ILE A 812 -17.54 5.91 -5.54
CA ILE A 812 -18.09 5.89 -6.90
C ILE A 812 -19.61 5.80 -6.86
N ARG A 813 -20.14 4.90 -6.02
CA ARG A 813 -21.60 4.72 -5.91
C ARG A 813 -22.29 5.92 -5.28
N ALA A 814 -21.67 6.54 -4.27
CA ALA A 814 -22.14 7.80 -3.70
C ALA A 814 -22.13 8.92 -4.75
N PHE A 815 -21.05 9.05 -5.53
CA PHE A 815 -20.95 10.06 -6.60
C PHE A 815 -22.04 9.89 -7.65
N LYS A 816 -22.26 8.65 -8.13
CA LYS A 816 -23.36 8.33 -9.03
C LYS A 816 -24.71 8.73 -8.42
N TRP A 817 -24.95 8.37 -7.17
CA TRP A 817 -26.20 8.66 -6.48
C TRP A 817 -26.45 10.17 -6.30
N PHE A 818 -25.45 10.95 -5.89
CA PHE A 818 -25.58 12.41 -5.80
C PHE A 818 -25.78 13.04 -7.18
N CYS A 819 -25.10 12.56 -8.21
CA CYS A 819 -25.33 13.01 -9.59
C CYS A 819 -26.79 12.75 -10.03
N ASP A 820 -27.34 11.57 -9.72
CA ASP A 820 -28.75 11.25 -9.98
C ASP A 820 -29.69 12.20 -9.22
N TYR A 821 -29.42 12.46 -7.94
CA TYR A 821 -30.19 13.40 -7.10
C TYR A 821 -30.22 14.81 -7.70
N PHE A 822 -29.05 15.31 -8.11
CA PHE A 822 -28.90 16.63 -8.73
C PHE A 822 -29.29 16.67 -10.21
N LYS A 823 -29.70 15.52 -10.77
CA LYS A 823 -30.13 15.37 -12.17
C LYS A 823 -29.03 15.76 -13.17
N VAL A 824 -27.80 15.38 -12.89
CA VAL A 824 -26.62 15.65 -13.74
C VAL A 824 -25.87 14.35 -14.05
N PRO A 825 -25.15 14.25 -15.17
CA PRO A 825 -24.39 13.05 -15.50
C PRO A 825 -23.15 12.88 -14.61
N ALA A 826 -22.90 11.67 -14.11
CA ALA A 826 -21.65 11.34 -13.41
C ALA A 826 -20.44 11.38 -14.37
N GLY A 827 -20.65 10.96 -15.62
CA GLY A 827 -19.60 10.75 -16.62
C GLY A 827 -19.38 9.25 -16.88
N PRO A 828 -18.44 8.90 -17.79
CA PRO A 828 -18.24 7.52 -18.20
C PRO A 828 -17.80 6.63 -17.05
N ASP A 829 -18.45 5.47 -16.88
CA ASP A 829 -18.23 4.56 -15.75
C ASP A 829 -16.76 4.18 -15.53
N ARG A 830 -16.02 3.94 -16.61
CA ARG A 830 -14.58 3.64 -16.56
C ARG A 830 -13.78 4.74 -15.86
N LEU A 831 -14.12 6.00 -16.10
CA LEU A 831 -13.40 7.17 -15.59
C LEU A 831 -13.90 7.62 -14.21
N LEU A 832 -14.90 6.93 -13.66
CA LEU A 832 -15.27 7.06 -12.25
C LEU A 832 -14.31 6.33 -11.32
N SER A 833 -13.49 5.41 -11.85
CA SER A 833 -12.46 4.73 -11.07
C SER A 833 -11.05 5.07 -11.54
N CYS A 834 -10.13 5.19 -10.60
CA CYS A 834 -8.70 5.26 -10.87
C CYS A 834 -8.05 3.88 -11.05
N LYS A 835 -8.78 2.77 -10.95
CA LYS A 835 -8.28 1.39 -11.11
C LYS A 835 -7.39 1.24 -12.34
N ASP A 836 -7.92 1.63 -13.50
CA ASP A 836 -7.23 1.49 -14.79
C ASP A 836 -6.35 2.71 -15.16
N MET A 837 -6.12 3.64 -14.23
CA MET A 837 -5.23 4.78 -14.43
C MET A 837 -3.78 4.29 -14.54
N PRO A 838 -3.09 4.43 -15.69
CA PRO A 838 -1.78 3.83 -15.91
C PRO A 838 -0.69 4.29 -14.94
N VAL A 839 -0.63 5.58 -14.64
CA VAL A 839 0.39 6.18 -13.75
C VAL A 839 -0.32 6.86 -12.59
N LYS A 840 -0.12 6.37 -11.38
CA LYS A 840 -0.64 7.00 -10.16
C LYS A 840 0.18 8.25 -9.82
N PHE A 841 -0.39 9.20 -9.08
CA PHE A 841 0.29 10.46 -8.74
C PHE A 841 1.64 10.27 -8.03
N SER A 842 1.78 9.26 -7.18
CA SER A 842 3.05 8.94 -6.50
C SER A 842 4.17 8.50 -7.45
N ALA A 843 3.83 8.00 -8.64
CA ALA A 843 4.77 7.58 -9.67
C ALA A 843 5.02 8.66 -10.74
N MET A 844 4.35 9.82 -10.64
CA MET A 844 4.58 10.94 -11.56
C MET A 844 5.90 11.63 -11.22
N LYS A 845 6.71 11.96 -12.22
CA LYS A 845 8.05 12.58 -12.08
C LYS A 845 8.03 14.06 -11.65
N TYR A 846 6.99 14.51 -10.94
CA TYR A 846 6.77 15.92 -10.60
C TYR A 846 6.46 16.22 -9.11
N PRO A 847 7.00 15.53 -8.09
CA PRO A 847 6.91 16.03 -6.72
C PRO A 847 7.87 17.21 -6.55
N LEU A 848 7.63 18.29 -7.31
CA LEU A 848 8.45 19.48 -7.27
C LEU A 848 8.14 20.26 -6.00
N SER A 849 9.18 20.55 -5.23
CA SER A 849 9.14 21.46 -4.09
C SER A 849 10.24 22.50 -4.25
N TYR A 850 10.08 23.65 -3.60
CA TYR A 850 11.17 24.60 -3.49
C TYR A 850 12.23 24.10 -2.52
N GLN A 851 13.48 24.14 -2.98
CA GLN A 851 14.67 23.78 -2.21
C GLN A 851 15.73 24.88 -2.37
N PRO A 852 16.74 24.94 -1.47
CA PRO A 852 17.90 25.78 -1.70
C PRO A 852 18.47 25.53 -3.09
N ASP A 853 18.83 26.61 -3.78
CA ASP A 853 19.57 26.51 -5.02
C ASP A 853 21.02 26.10 -4.72
N TRP A 854 21.22 24.79 -4.58
CA TRP A 854 22.52 24.21 -4.27
C TRP A 854 23.62 24.68 -5.23
N SER A 855 23.28 25.03 -6.48
CA SER A 855 24.23 25.54 -7.47
C SER A 855 24.73 26.96 -7.20
N SER A 856 24.07 27.71 -6.30
CA SER A 856 24.43 29.08 -5.92
C SER A 856 24.73 29.26 -4.43
N THR A 857 24.52 28.25 -3.57
CA THR A 857 24.81 28.33 -2.12
C THR A 857 26.25 28.73 -1.78
N TRP A 858 27.22 28.39 -2.62
CA TRP A 858 28.65 28.71 -2.47
C TRP A 858 29.06 30.05 -3.10
N LYS A 859 28.14 30.78 -3.74
CA LYS A 859 28.43 32.07 -4.39
C LYS A 859 28.27 33.23 -3.40
N GLU A 860 29.03 34.29 -3.63
CA GLU A 860 28.95 35.57 -2.89
C GLU A 860 27.72 36.39 -3.32
N ALA A 861 26.53 35.86 -3.06
CA ALA A 861 25.24 36.49 -3.34
C ALA A 861 24.17 35.96 -2.35
N PRO A 862 23.04 36.66 -2.14
CA PRO A 862 21.97 36.16 -1.27
C PRO A 862 21.47 34.75 -1.66
N CYS A 863 21.15 33.92 -0.68
CA CYS A 863 20.63 32.57 -0.93
C CYS A 863 19.32 32.62 -1.72
N ASN A 864 19.13 31.64 -2.60
CA ASN A 864 17.94 31.52 -3.43
C ASN A 864 17.36 30.10 -3.35
N CYS A 865 16.13 29.93 -3.83
CA CYS A 865 15.50 28.63 -3.98
C CYS A 865 15.07 28.38 -5.42
N VAL A 866 15.14 27.12 -5.83
CA VAL A 866 14.69 26.62 -7.14
C VAL A 866 13.80 25.39 -6.96
N PRO A 867 12.91 25.09 -7.92
CA PRO A 867 12.14 23.85 -7.91
C PRO A 867 13.07 22.64 -8.06
N ALA A 868 12.85 21.62 -7.24
CA ALA A 868 13.61 20.37 -7.31
C ALA A 868 12.70 19.15 -7.08
N ASN A 869 13.08 17.99 -7.63
CA ASN A 869 12.31 16.74 -7.59
C ASN A 869 12.40 15.98 -6.25
N TYR A 870 12.79 16.65 -5.17
CA TYR A 870 12.85 16.07 -3.83
C TYR A 870 11.59 16.50 -3.06
N GLY A 871 10.89 15.55 -2.43
CA GLY A 871 9.68 15.86 -1.67
C GLY A 871 9.99 16.77 -0.48
N GLY A 872 9.50 18.01 -0.51
CA GLY A 872 9.64 19.01 0.55
C GLY A 872 8.31 19.68 0.85
N LEU A 873 8.18 20.30 2.04
CA LEU A 873 6.92 20.87 2.53
C LEU A 873 6.54 22.22 1.87
N ILE A 874 7.43 22.81 1.08
CA ILE A 874 7.17 24.06 0.35
C ILE A 874 6.86 23.70 -1.12
N PRO A 875 5.58 23.74 -1.55
CA PRO A 875 5.19 23.23 -2.86
C PRO A 875 5.70 24.12 -4.00
N TYR A 876 5.97 23.49 -5.14
CA TYR A 876 6.07 24.17 -6.43
C TYR A 876 4.98 23.65 -7.37
N PHE A 877 4.27 24.58 -8.02
CA PHE A 877 3.20 24.27 -8.96
C PHE A 877 3.70 24.46 -10.39
N ASP A 878 4.02 23.35 -11.05
CA ASP A 878 4.43 23.34 -12.46
C ASP A 878 3.32 23.92 -13.35
N PRO A 879 3.59 24.98 -14.15
CA PRO A 879 2.64 25.55 -15.10
C PRO A 879 2.06 24.56 -16.11
N ALA A 880 2.76 23.45 -16.38
CA ALA A 880 2.27 22.40 -17.26
C ALA A 880 1.17 21.53 -16.63
N ASN A 881 1.09 21.49 -15.29
CA ASN A 881 0.27 20.53 -14.57
C ASN A 881 -0.78 21.16 -13.64
N TYR A 882 -0.61 22.43 -13.26
CA TYR A 882 -1.46 23.12 -12.29
C TYR A 882 -2.12 24.37 -12.87
N PRO A 883 -3.34 24.72 -12.42
CA PRO A 883 -4.02 25.96 -12.79
C PRO A 883 -3.20 27.22 -12.49
N LYS A 884 -3.43 28.26 -13.29
CA LYS A 884 -2.73 29.55 -13.21
C LYS A 884 -2.73 30.17 -11.81
N ASN A 885 -3.85 30.11 -11.08
CA ASN A 885 -3.96 30.66 -9.73
C ASN A 885 -3.02 29.98 -8.71
N TRP A 886 -2.65 28.71 -8.92
CA TRP A 886 -1.65 28.03 -8.10
C TRP A 886 -0.23 28.36 -8.56
N VAL A 887 -0.02 28.42 -9.87
CA VAL A 887 1.27 28.81 -10.47
C VAL A 887 1.69 30.22 -10.02
N GLU A 888 0.75 31.15 -9.94
CA GLU A 888 1.00 32.52 -9.47
C GLU A 888 1.48 32.58 -8.01
N LYS A 889 1.22 31.54 -7.19
CA LYS A 889 1.74 31.45 -5.82
C LYS A 889 3.20 31.00 -5.74
N ASN A 890 3.80 30.55 -6.84
CA ASN A 890 5.17 30.03 -6.84
C ASN A 890 6.19 31.06 -6.31
N GLU A 891 6.05 32.33 -6.65
CA GLU A 891 6.97 33.36 -6.14
C GLU A 891 6.84 33.56 -4.62
N TYR A 892 5.63 33.45 -4.08
CA TYR A 892 5.42 33.44 -2.63
C TYR A 892 6.12 32.26 -1.97
N TYR A 893 5.92 31.03 -2.49
CA TYR A 893 6.57 29.83 -1.94
C TYR A 893 8.10 29.83 -2.12
N ARG A 894 8.62 30.42 -3.21
CA ARG A 894 10.06 30.64 -3.39
C ARG A 894 10.62 31.53 -2.27
N LYS A 895 9.95 32.65 -1.99
CA LYS A 895 10.33 33.56 -0.90
C LYS A 895 10.24 32.88 0.47
N GLU A 896 9.20 32.09 0.72
CA GLU A 896 9.10 31.29 1.94
C GLU A 896 10.27 30.31 2.08
N CYS A 897 10.68 29.64 1.01
CA CYS A 897 11.88 28.78 1.04
C CYS A 897 13.16 29.58 1.33
N VAL A 898 13.33 30.77 0.76
CA VAL A 898 14.46 31.62 1.10
C VAL A 898 14.41 32.01 2.58
N ARG A 899 13.23 32.38 3.10
CA ARG A 899 13.03 32.70 4.51
C ARG A 899 13.43 31.55 5.42
N THR A 900 13.11 30.30 5.08
CA THR A 900 13.47 29.15 5.90
C THR A 900 14.97 28.87 5.91
N ILE A 901 15.67 29.10 4.79
CA ILE A 901 17.14 29.00 4.73
C ILE A 901 17.78 29.95 5.75
N TYR A 902 17.36 31.22 5.78
CA TYR A 902 17.94 32.19 6.70
C TYR A 902 17.48 31.99 8.15
N ALA A 903 16.23 31.56 8.37
CA ALA A 903 15.70 31.35 9.71
C ALA A 903 16.21 30.07 10.37
N ASN A 904 16.50 29.03 9.60
CA ASN A 904 17.00 27.75 10.10
C ASN A 904 17.88 27.05 9.05
N PRO A 905 19.10 27.54 8.81
CA PRO A 905 19.97 27.00 7.75
C PRO A 905 20.36 25.53 8.00
N GLY A 906 20.39 25.11 9.27
CA GLY A 906 20.64 23.73 9.67
C GLY A 906 19.61 22.72 9.13
N LEU A 907 18.38 23.16 8.83
CA LEU A 907 17.36 22.33 8.17
C LEU A 907 17.84 21.80 6.81
N TYR A 908 18.72 22.55 6.16
CA TYR A 908 19.28 22.25 4.84
C TYR A 908 20.77 21.88 4.91
N HIS A 909 21.31 21.63 6.11
CA HIS A 909 22.74 21.43 6.34
C HIS A 909 23.63 22.61 5.86
N LEU A 910 23.06 23.81 5.80
CA LEU A 910 23.78 25.04 5.46
C LEU A 910 24.30 25.70 6.74
N SER A 911 25.44 26.40 6.63
CA SER A 911 25.99 27.27 7.65
C SER A 911 26.83 28.38 7.01
N PRO A 912 27.09 29.49 7.70
CA PRO A 912 27.96 30.56 7.18
C PRO A 912 29.36 30.07 6.75
N GLN A 913 29.82 28.95 7.30
CA GLN A 913 31.13 28.35 6.99
C GLN A 913 31.14 27.53 5.71
N ASN A 914 30.03 26.87 5.35
CA ASN A 914 29.96 25.99 4.17
C ASN A 914 29.13 26.58 3.01
N SER A 915 28.46 27.72 3.25
CA SER A 915 27.53 28.35 2.30
C SER A 915 27.70 29.86 2.30
N ALA A 916 28.49 30.37 1.35
CA ALA A 916 28.80 31.80 1.22
C ALA A 916 27.55 32.68 1.12
N CYS A 917 26.44 32.15 0.56
CA CYS A 917 25.22 32.93 0.39
C CYS A 917 24.59 33.42 1.71
N LEU A 918 24.84 32.72 2.82
CA LEU A 918 24.34 33.10 4.15
C LEU A 918 25.06 34.32 4.74
N ASN A 919 26.22 34.69 4.20
CA ASN A 919 26.95 35.90 4.59
C ASN A 919 26.37 37.18 3.98
N HIS A 920 25.40 37.03 3.07
CA HIS A 920 24.68 38.15 2.44
C HIS A 920 23.29 38.29 3.06
N PRO A 921 22.81 39.53 3.27
CA PRO A 921 21.48 39.74 3.85
C PRO A 921 20.41 39.11 2.95
N PRO A 922 19.31 38.59 3.55
CA PRO A 922 18.22 38.03 2.76
C PRO A 922 17.67 39.09 1.79
N PRO A 923 17.24 38.68 0.58
CA PRO A 923 16.58 39.59 -0.35
C PRO A 923 15.42 40.31 0.35
N LYS A 924 15.17 41.59 0.03
CA LYS A 924 13.95 42.27 0.52
C LYS A 924 12.73 41.48 0.05
N MET A 925 11.99 40.89 1.00
CA MET A 925 10.88 39.96 0.75
C MET A 925 9.56 40.67 0.51
#